data_AF-A0A960EI75-F1
#
_entry.id   AF-A0A960EI75-F1
#
_cell.length_a   1.000
_cell.length_b   1.000
_cell.length_c   1.000
_cell.angle_alpha   90.00
_cell.angle_beta   90.00
_cell.angle_gamma   90.00
#
_symmetry.space_group_name_H-M   'P 1'
#
loop_
_entity.id
_entity.type
_entity.pdbx_description
1 polymer ?
#
loop_
_entity_poly.entity_id
_entity_poly.type
_entity_poly.pdbx_seq_one_letter_code
_entity_poly.pdbx_strand_id
1 'polypeptide(L)'
;MSTPRRRRRQAFAAGIAALVAAGSFTLVTGQAAQADDALPGDGTTSITAGASCWGIKQEHPASGDGIYFLNTAALERPTRVYCDMTTDGGGWVLVGRGREGWTFSSWGQGSGALVRDTVDGPEAFAPAALSTVRIDQLLGGTPLDELSDGIRLERSLNSSGSQRQDYRLLPDYQDWTWDLPAGEPLEGYIADGTTYAGGTTRDTGGTGTRRMWTYEWASHDNKKGFAYGSGVSGGSSSATNHLWTAGGEGYPIPFTRVWLRPEIANDQAGFTPIPAEGFDAEAVPSTLKNRSELAPWGVVGVDHTGESQIEPWKTNVLSLHVAGDRVYVGGRFTGVQQGPSATEVPQPYLAAFDLDGTWISTFRPEVEGRVWDIDTTPDGNLVIAGDFTSVNGAAGTAGMAKLDPDTGELVAGFKADFARTTGPMVVRTIDLDGDLIYAAGSFNRLTGANWGEIKVTNAANVSADNGRPGQWRPQPRSHVVDLDVSVDGTRVLLGGYFNRIVEDENHGYFGIVDASVGNPVPGIGAWQPSTTRAKYQQAVLDLGDGRIFTGGSEHNIQLWDWNRQNLLDAAITKAGGDTQAMEVVGDYAYVACHCGDWVYEGTNSWPTPTDYRSKEPINLVGRWDVETWNYDTSWYPSSLHGEYGEGIWTIDGDDEGCLWVGGDLKRGGWSGNEANDWLGGFARFCQDVANLQPPTEPTDFDVQVEGPGAVLTWGASTDDGGTVSYDVYRDDRVIASVWGTTFTDPDIAGENHTYTVRAVDPQGNRSSSPAPVAVNG
;
A
#
# COMPACT_ATOMS: atom_id res chain seq x y z
N MET A 1 41.16 -50.98 -15.26
CA MET A 1 41.53 -49.67 -15.86
C MET A 1 40.52 -48.65 -15.33
N SER A 2 40.83 -47.45 -14.86
CA SER A 2 42.13 -46.85 -14.50
C SER A 2 41.88 -45.53 -13.76
N THR A 3 42.34 -45.38 -12.51
CA THR A 3 42.64 -44.07 -11.90
C THR A 3 43.75 -43.38 -12.70
N PRO A 4 43.73 -42.05 -12.92
CA PRO A 4 44.24 -41.08 -11.92
C PRO A 4 43.48 -39.71 -12.00
N ARG A 5 43.90 -38.53 -11.49
CA ARG A 5 45.14 -38.05 -10.81
C ARG A 5 44.84 -36.75 -10.02
N ARG A 6 45.33 -36.60 -8.78
CA ARG A 6 45.46 -35.27 -8.11
C ARG A 6 46.53 -34.42 -8.80
N ARG A 7 46.35 -33.09 -8.92
CA ARG A 7 47.46 -32.12 -8.98
C ARG A 7 47.14 -30.79 -8.26
N ARG A 8 48.11 -30.32 -7.47
CA ARG A 8 48.14 -29.00 -6.79
C ARG A 8 48.60 -27.90 -7.76
N ARG A 9 48.16 -26.66 -7.53
CA ARG A 9 48.91 -25.40 -7.77
C ARG A 9 48.60 -24.47 -6.58
N GLN A 10 49.55 -24.27 -5.66
CA GLN A 10 50.55 -23.19 -5.66
C GLN A 10 49.94 -21.81 -5.38
N ALA A 11 50.07 -21.38 -4.12
CA ALA A 11 49.81 -20.00 -3.70
C ALA A 11 50.96 -19.08 -4.13
N PHE A 12 50.62 -17.88 -4.59
CA PHE A 12 51.55 -16.78 -4.78
C PHE A 12 51.36 -15.78 -3.63
N ALA A 13 52.41 -15.57 -2.84
CA ALA A 13 52.46 -14.46 -1.90
C ALA A 13 53.12 -13.26 -2.58
N ALA A 14 52.41 -12.13 -2.64
CA ALA A 14 52.96 -10.85 -3.06
C ALA A 14 52.91 -9.89 -1.88
N GLY A 15 54.07 -9.61 -1.28
CA GLY A 15 54.18 -8.62 -0.21
C GLY A 15 54.25 -7.22 -0.79
N ILE A 16 53.39 -6.32 -0.31
CA ILE A 16 53.50 -4.88 -0.53
C ILE A 16 53.83 -4.25 0.83
N ALA A 17 54.99 -3.60 0.92
CA ALA A 17 55.42 -2.92 2.14
C ALA A 17 54.79 -1.53 2.21
N ALA A 18 54.04 -1.25 3.27
CA ALA A 18 53.49 0.08 3.54
C ALA A 18 54.54 0.97 4.22
N LEU A 19 54.80 2.14 3.62
CA LEU A 19 55.58 3.23 4.21
C LEU A 19 54.59 4.18 4.90
N VAL A 20 54.42 4.04 6.23
CA VAL A 20 53.58 4.94 7.02
C VAL A 20 54.42 6.16 7.45
N ALA A 21 54.10 7.33 6.90
CA ALA A 21 54.60 8.60 7.42
C ALA A 21 53.75 9.01 8.63
N ALA A 22 54.39 9.22 9.78
CA ALA A 22 53.72 9.65 11.00
C ALA A 22 53.33 11.14 10.90
N GLY A 23 52.08 11.41 10.51
CA GLY A 23 51.43 12.71 10.67
C GLY A 23 50.59 12.71 11.96
N SER A 24 50.91 13.60 12.89
CA SER A 24 50.22 13.71 14.18
C SER A 24 48.82 14.30 14.02
N PHE A 25 47.81 13.45 13.83
CA PHE A 25 46.41 13.83 14.00
C PHE A 25 46.00 13.65 15.45
N THR A 26 45.69 14.75 16.12
CA THR A 26 45.10 14.72 17.47
C THR A 26 43.64 14.30 17.35
N LEU A 27 43.38 12.99 17.39
CA LEU A 27 42.03 12.48 17.61
C LEU A 27 41.57 12.93 19.00
N VAL A 28 40.63 13.88 19.03
CA VAL A 28 39.75 14.05 20.18
C VAL A 28 38.80 12.86 20.17
N THR A 29 39.22 11.78 20.80
CA THR A 29 38.30 10.69 21.15
C THR A 29 37.36 11.22 22.21
N GLY A 30 36.08 11.39 21.88
CA GLY A 30 35.04 11.34 22.91
C GLY A 30 35.18 10.02 23.64
N GLN A 31 35.37 10.05 24.95
CA GLN A 31 35.32 8.84 25.75
C GLN A 31 33.87 8.34 25.68
N ALA A 32 33.67 7.16 25.08
CA ALA A 32 32.46 6.39 25.38
C ALA A 32 32.48 6.14 26.89
N ALA A 33 31.41 6.55 27.58
CA ALA A 33 31.19 6.16 28.96
C ALA A 33 31.26 4.63 29.03
N GLN A 34 31.95 4.09 30.04
CA GLN A 34 31.87 2.66 30.29
C GLN A 34 30.49 2.36 30.92
N ALA A 35 30.02 1.12 30.79
CA ALA A 35 28.70 0.73 31.31
C ALA A 35 28.53 0.97 32.83
N ASP A 36 29.64 1.12 33.56
CA ASP A 36 29.69 1.40 35.00
C ASP A 36 29.25 2.84 35.39
N ASP A 37 29.04 3.75 34.43
CA ASP A 37 28.63 5.16 34.66
C ASP A 37 27.16 5.45 34.23
N ALA A 38 26.39 4.45 33.78
CA ALA A 38 25.05 4.65 33.23
C ALA A 38 23.99 4.98 34.30
N LEU A 39 23.16 5.99 34.06
CA LEU A 39 22.11 6.46 34.98
C LEU A 39 20.70 6.21 34.41
N PRO A 40 19.68 5.90 35.23
CA PRO A 40 18.30 5.77 34.77
C PRO A 40 17.86 6.97 33.90
N GLY A 41 17.26 6.67 32.74
CA GLY A 41 16.77 7.68 31.80
C GLY A 41 17.83 8.49 31.05
N ASP A 42 19.13 8.14 31.13
CA ASP A 42 20.21 8.86 30.44
C ASP A 42 20.36 8.50 28.95
N GLY A 43 19.73 7.42 28.49
CA GLY A 43 19.81 6.91 27.13
C GLY A 43 21.17 6.36 26.70
N THR A 44 22.15 6.17 27.59
CA THR A 44 23.49 5.65 27.23
C THR A 44 23.49 4.16 26.94
N THR A 45 22.56 3.40 27.53
CA THR A 45 22.35 1.96 27.32
C THR A 45 20.89 1.65 26.98
N SER A 46 20.58 0.43 26.55
CA SER A 46 19.18 0.00 26.33
C SER A 46 18.38 -0.09 27.64
N ILE A 47 19.05 -0.40 28.75
CA ILE A 47 18.47 -0.51 30.10
C ILE A 47 18.10 0.88 30.64
N THR A 48 18.95 1.88 30.34
CA THR A 48 18.78 3.28 30.76
C THR A 48 18.09 4.17 29.72
N ALA A 49 17.39 3.58 28.74
CA ALA A 49 16.73 4.32 27.67
C ALA A 49 15.75 5.40 28.21
N GLY A 50 15.87 6.63 27.70
CA GLY A 50 14.94 7.72 28.02
C GLY A 50 13.70 7.70 27.12
N ALA A 51 12.64 8.42 27.48
CA ALA A 51 11.42 8.49 26.67
C ALA A 51 11.66 9.21 25.34
N SER A 52 12.31 10.38 25.39
CA SER A 52 12.73 11.12 24.21
C SER A 52 14.11 11.77 24.43
N CYS A 53 14.73 12.26 23.35
CA CYS A 53 15.95 13.07 23.45
C CYS A 53 15.73 14.28 24.38
N TRP A 54 14.51 14.86 24.41
CA TRP A 54 14.15 15.96 25.30
C TRP A 54 14.04 15.50 26.76
N GLY A 55 13.41 14.36 27.03
CA GLY A 55 13.33 13.78 28.38
C GLY A 55 14.70 13.54 29.00
N ILE A 56 15.61 12.88 28.24
CA ILE A 56 17.03 12.74 28.60
C ILE A 56 17.65 14.10 28.91
N LYS A 57 17.38 15.13 28.10
CA LYS A 57 17.99 16.45 28.25
C LYS A 57 17.50 17.23 29.48
N GLN A 58 16.25 17.03 29.90
CA GLN A 58 15.72 17.66 31.12
C GLN A 58 16.32 17.04 32.39
N GLU A 59 16.41 15.71 32.45
CA GLU A 59 16.93 14.99 33.61
C GLU A 59 18.47 15.01 33.68
N HIS A 60 19.12 14.96 32.52
CA HIS A 60 20.58 14.95 32.38
C HIS A 60 21.07 16.15 31.53
N PRO A 61 21.03 17.41 32.04
CA PRO A 61 21.36 18.61 31.25
C PRO A 61 22.77 18.64 30.65
N ALA A 62 23.70 17.84 31.18
CA ALA A 62 25.06 17.71 30.70
C ALA A 62 25.20 16.87 29.42
N SER A 63 24.16 16.12 29.02
CA SER A 63 24.15 15.31 27.80
C SER A 63 24.44 16.14 26.56
N GLY A 64 25.39 15.67 25.73
CA GLY A 64 25.83 16.31 24.49
C GLY A 64 25.31 15.59 23.24
N ASP A 65 25.56 16.15 22.05
CA ASP A 65 25.11 15.54 20.79
C ASP A 65 25.71 14.14 20.62
N GLY A 66 24.89 13.17 20.20
CA GLY A 66 25.35 11.78 20.11
C GLY A 66 24.23 10.78 19.85
N ILE A 67 24.57 9.49 19.93
CA ILE A 67 23.61 8.40 19.75
C ILE A 67 23.12 7.93 21.12
N TYR A 68 21.80 7.94 21.32
CA TYR A 68 21.13 7.52 22.55
C TYR A 68 20.09 6.44 22.25
N PHE A 69 19.73 5.65 23.25
CA PHE A 69 18.59 4.76 23.26
C PHE A 69 17.35 5.51 23.75
N LEU A 70 16.28 5.48 22.96
CA LEU A 70 14.96 5.93 23.34
C LEU A 70 13.98 4.77 23.49
N ASN A 71 13.03 4.88 24.41
CA ASN A 71 11.97 3.92 24.61
C ASN A 71 10.68 4.62 25.08
N THR A 72 9.67 4.68 24.21
CA THR A 72 8.29 5.09 24.50
C THR A 72 7.43 3.83 24.60
N ALA A 73 6.22 3.91 25.15
CA ALA A 73 5.28 2.77 25.13
C ALA A 73 4.83 2.35 23.72
N ALA A 74 4.97 3.23 22.72
CA ALA A 74 4.73 2.92 21.32
C ALA A 74 5.93 2.23 20.64
N LEU A 75 7.15 2.42 21.15
CA LEU A 75 8.33 1.68 20.70
C LEU A 75 8.30 0.27 21.28
N GLU A 76 8.33 -0.73 20.41
CA GLU A 76 8.42 -2.14 20.81
C GLU A 76 9.68 -2.45 21.65
N ARG A 77 10.77 -1.73 21.41
CA ARG A 77 12.12 -1.99 21.95
C ARG A 77 12.94 -0.69 22.06
N PRO A 78 13.86 -0.58 23.04
CA PRO A 78 14.85 0.49 23.12
C PRO A 78 15.60 0.70 21.79
N THR A 79 15.42 1.87 21.20
CA THR A 79 15.84 2.18 19.83
C THR A 79 16.96 3.22 19.80
N ARG A 80 18.06 2.90 19.11
CA ARG A 80 19.18 3.83 18.92
C ARG A 80 18.87 4.89 17.86
N VAL A 81 18.86 6.15 18.27
CA VAL A 81 18.69 7.36 17.42
C VAL A 81 19.83 8.35 17.64
N TYR A 82 20.00 9.33 16.75
CA TYR A 82 20.90 10.46 17.00
C TYR A 82 20.12 11.63 17.61
N CYS A 83 20.60 12.15 18.73
CA CYS A 83 20.06 13.34 19.38
C CYS A 83 20.98 14.55 19.19
N ASP A 84 20.40 15.70 18.81
CA ASP A 84 21.00 17.03 19.01
C ASP A 84 20.55 17.55 20.39
N MET A 85 21.53 17.67 21.29
CA MET A 85 21.37 18.07 22.69
C MET A 85 21.90 19.48 22.93
N THR A 86 22.20 20.25 21.89
CA THR A 86 22.83 21.58 21.99
C THR A 86 22.02 22.69 21.35
N THR A 87 21.37 22.46 20.21
CA THR A 87 20.64 23.52 19.49
C THR A 87 19.31 23.83 20.16
N ASP A 88 19.05 25.11 20.42
CA ASP A 88 17.80 25.63 21.00
C ASP A 88 17.36 24.94 22.30
N GLY A 89 18.34 24.53 23.13
CA GLY A 89 18.13 23.80 24.38
C GLY A 89 18.38 22.29 24.26
N GLY A 90 18.40 21.76 23.03
CA GLY A 90 18.58 20.35 22.73
C GLY A 90 17.29 19.55 22.77
N GLY A 91 17.42 18.22 22.74
CA GLY A 91 16.29 17.29 22.80
C GLY A 91 15.74 16.88 21.44
N TRP A 92 16.41 17.21 20.34
CA TRP A 92 15.97 16.91 18.98
C TRP A 92 16.36 15.49 18.55
N VAL A 93 15.44 14.75 17.94
CA VAL A 93 15.72 13.46 17.28
C VAL A 93 15.89 13.63 15.78
N LEU A 94 16.95 13.06 15.21
CA LEU A 94 17.18 13.04 13.76
C LEU A 94 16.34 11.94 13.10
N VAL A 95 15.35 12.34 12.28
CA VAL A 95 14.45 11.39 11.59
C VAL A 95 14.79 11.17 10.13
N GLY A 96 15.53 12.10 9.50
CA GLY A 96 16.06 11.91 8.15
C GLY A 96 17.17 12.88 7.79
N ARG A 97 18.01 12.51 6.81
CA ARG A 97 19.06 13.37 6.25
C ARG A 97 19.30 13.05 4.77
N GLY A 98 19.82 14.00 4.00
CA GLY A 98 20.10 13.79 2.58
C GLY A 98 20.17 15.07 1.76
N ARG A 99 20.67 14.96 0.53
CA ARG A 99 20.78 16.07 -0.42
C ARG A 99 19.75 15.88 -1.54
N GLU A 100 20.10 15.22 -2.64
CA GLU A 100 19.23 14.93 -3.78
C GLU A 100 18.77 13.46 -3.83
N GLY A 101 17.64 13.18 -4.47
CA GLY A 101 17.16 11.81 -4.69
C GLY A 101 16.37 11.24 -3.50
N TRP A 102 15.64 12.11 -2.80
CA TRP A 102 14.66 11.68 -1.80
C TRP A 102 13.52 10.94 -2.51
N THR A 103 13.11 9.81 -1.95
CA THR A 103 11.93 9.06 -2.39
C THR A 103 10.66 9.68 -1.81
N PHE A 104 10.76 10.20 -0.58
CA PHE A 104 9.65 10.70 0.24
C PHE A 104 8.59 9.63 0.54
N SER A 105 8.99 8.36 0.65
CA SER A 105 8.09 7.24 0.98
C SER A 105 7.83 7.12 2.48
N SER A 106 6.58 6.83 2.85
CA SER A 106 6.15 6.38 4.18
C SER A 106 7.00 5.24 4.78
N TRP A 107 7.56 4.36 3.94
CA TRP A 107 8.48 3.28 4.37
C TRP A 107 9.90 3.76 4.74
N GLY A 108 10.18 5.05 4.62
CA GLY A 108 11.49 5.65 4.85
C GLY A 108 12.44 5.43 3.67
N GLN A 109 13.75 5.60 3.91
CA GLN A 109 14.77 5.42 2.88
C GLN A 109 16.09 4.95 3.49
N GLY A 110 16.73 3.93 2.91
CA GLY A 110 17.95 3.35 3.47
C GLY A 110 17.66 2.62 4.79
N SER A 111 18.48 2.86 5.82
CA SER A 111 18.30 2.23 7.14
C SER A 111 18.46 3.26 8.26
N GLY A 112 17.84 3.01 9.42
CA GLY A 112 18.00 3.88 10.60
C GLY A 112 19.44 3.99 11.10
N ALA A 113 20.30 3.02 10.76
CA ALA A 113 21.75 3.13 10.95
C ALA A 113 22.35 4.27 10.10
N LEU A 114 22.00 4.34 8.80
CA LEU A 114 22.47 5.43 7.94
C LEU A 114 21.97 6.81 8.42
N VAL A 115 20.77 6.90 8.99
CA VAL A 115 20.24 8.13 9.59
C VAL A 115 21.12 8.60 10.74
N ARG A 116 21.36 7.73 11.75
CA ARG A 116 22.01 8.12 13.01
C ARG A 116 23.55 8.04 13.02
N ASP A 117 24.14 7.13 12.24
CA ASP A 117 25.58 6.82 12.29
C ASP A 117 26.38 7.68 11.28
N THR A 118 25.71 8.29 10.28
CA THR A 118 26.33 9.15 9.25
C THR A 118 25.47 10.41 9.07
N VAL A 119 25.59 11.34 10.02
CA VAL A 119 24.66 12.50 10.14
C VAL A 119 25.00 13.69 9.25
N ASP A 120 26.23 13.83 8.75
CA ASP A 120 26.66 14.97 7.92
C ASP A 120 27.84 14.60 7.00
N GLY A 121 28.16 15.50 6.07
CA GLY A 121 29.26 15.37 5.11
C GLY A 121 28.87 14.65 3.81
N PRO A 122 29.81 14.49 2.87
CA PRO A 122 29.55 13.88 1.55
C PRO A 122 28.95 12.47 1.59
N GLU A 123 29.35 11.64 2.57
CA GLU A 123 28.80 10.30 2.76
C GLU A 123 27.33 10.32 3.23
N ALA A 124 26.86 11.45 3.76
CA ALA A 124 25.47 11.65 4.15
C ALA A 124 24.55 12.12 2.98
N PHE A 125 25.08 12.41 1.79
CA PHE A 125 24.30 13.02 0.71
C PHE A 125 23.21 12.11 0.11
N ALA A 126 23.47 10.81 -0.05
CA ALA A 126 22.46 9.83 -0.47
C ALA A 126 21.39 9.73 0.62
N PRO A 127 20.10 10.07 0.38
CA PRO A 127 19.17 10.27 1.49
C PRO A 127 18.89 9.01 2.29
N ALA A 128 18.70 9.20 3.60
CA ALA A 128 18.28 8.20 4.55
C ALA A 128 17.21 8.77 5.47
N ALA A 129 16.15 8.02 5.73
CA ALA A 129 14.99 8.41 6.54
C ALA A 129 14.45 7.19 7.31
N LEU A 130 13.99 7.41 8.54
CA LEU A 130 13.18 6.44 9.27
C LEU A 130 11.81 6.27 8.59
N SER A 131 11.11 5.15 8.79
CA SER A 131 9.72 5.03 8.31
C SER A 131 8.76 5.90 9.12
N THR A 132 7.59 6.22 8.56
CA THR A 132 6.47 6.89 9.24
C THR A 132 6.16 6.19 10.56
N VAL A 133 5.86 4.88 10.53
CA VAL A 133 5.63 4.06 11.73
C VAL A 133 6.70 4.26 12.81
N ARG A 134 7.99 4.30 12.44
CA ARG A 134 9.07 4.49 13.42
C ARG A 134 9.12 5.92 13.99
N ILE A 135 8.66 6.90 13.23
CA ILE A 135 8.56 8.31 13.67
C ILE A 135 7.35 8.48 14.59
N ASP A 136 6.20 7.87 14.29
CA ASP A 136 5.02 7.89 15.17
C ASP A 136 5.30 7.19 16.51
N GLN A 137 6.01 6.06 16.47
CA GLN A 137 6.52 5.40 17.68
C GLN A 137 7.43 6.34 18.51
N LEU A 138 8.26 7.17 17.87
CA LEU A 138 9.12 8.17 18.53
C LEU A 138 8.35 9.41 19.02
N LEU A 139 7.23 9.75 18.38
CA LEU A 139 6.29 10.78 18.85
C LEU A 139 5.48 10.30 20.05
N GLY A 140 5.33 8.99 20.25
CA GLY A 140 4.70 8.40 21.44
C GLY A 140 3.22 8.79 21.59
N GLY A 141 2.54 9.07 20.48
CA GLY A 141 1.17 9.59 20.46
C GLY A 141 1.04 11.11 20.61
N THR A 142 2.15 11.87 20.57
CA THR A 142 2.11 13.34 20.49
C THR A 142 1.71 13.78 19.07
N PRO A 143 0.61 14.51 18.87
CA PRO A 143 0.22 15.03 17.56
C PRO A 143 1.27 16.01 16.99
N LEU A 144 1.45 16.00 15.67
CA LEU A 144 2.48 16.78 14.98
C LEU A 144 2.18 18.30 14.95
N ASP A 145 0.90 18.66 14.97
CA ASP A 145 0.36 20.02 15.13
C ASP A 145 0.52 20.56 16.58
N GLU A 146 0.63 19.68 17.58
CA GLU A 146 0.91 20.05 18.98
C GLU A 146 2.41 20.27 19.26
N LEU A 147 3.32 19.92 18.35
CA LEU A 147 4.76 20.18 18.51
C LEU A 147 5.06 21.68 18.41
N SER A 148 5.41 22.32 19.54
CA SER A 148 5.70 23.76 19.65
C SER A 148 6.74 24.31 18.67
N ASP A 149 7.61 23.45 18.15
CA ASP A 149 8.69 23.79 17.23
C ASP A 149 8.45 23.28 15.80
N GLY A 150 7.40 22.49 15.59
CA GLY A 150 7.06 21.83 14.34
C GLY A 150 8.19 20.94 13.78
N ILE A 151 8.25 20.84 12.46
CA ILE A 151 9.25 20.05 11.74
C ILE A 151 10.47 20.92 11.43
N ARG A 152 11.61 20.65 12.05
CA ARG A 152 12.84 21.42 11.84
C ARG A 152 13.69 20.86 10.71
N LEU A 153 13.87 21.65 9.66
CA LEU A 153 14.71 21.41 8.50
C LEU A 153 16.00 22.22 8.62
N GLU A 154 17.10 21.57 9.01
CA GLU A 154 18.42 22.21 8.99
C GLU A 154 19.06 22.06 7.61
N ARG A 155 19.16 23.16 6.86
CA ARG A 155 19.57 23.14 5.44
C ARG A 155 20.93 23.81 5.21
N SER A 156 21.76 23.21 4.37
CA SER A 156 23.05 23.80 3.96
C SER A 156 22.85 25.09 3.16
N LEU A 157 23.52 26.18 3.55
CA LEU A 157 23.44 27.50 2.88
C LEU A 157 24.59 27.75 1.89
N ASN A 158 25.67 26.98 1.96
CA ASN A 158 26.84 27.14 1.10
C ASN A 158 27.38 25.79 0.62
N SER A 159 28.23 25.82 -0.40
CA SER A 159 28.75 24.61 -1.05
C SER A 159 29.65 23.74 -0.16
N SER A 160 30.19 24.30 0.92
CA SER A 160 31.01 23.58 1.91
C SER A 160 30.21 23.03 3.10
N GLY A 161 28.90 23.26 3.19
CA GLY A 161 28.07 22.82 4.32
C GLY A 161 28.33 23.55 5.64
N SER A 162 29.24 24.54 5.66
CA SER A 162 29.73 25.22 6.87
C SER A 162 28.83 26.36 7.36
N GLN A 163 27.80 26.69 6.60
CA GLN A 163 26.71 27.58 7.01
C GLN A 163 25.41 26.80 6.88
N ARG A 164 24.55 26.90 7.90
CA ARG A 164 23.27 26.21 8.00
C ARG A 164 22.14 27.21 8.22
N GLN A 165 20.97 26.90 7.65
CA GLN A 165 19.71 27.59 7.90
C GLN A 165 18.88 26.74 8.86
N ASP A 166 18.30 27.38 9.86
CA ASP A 166 17.15 26.84 10.58
C ASP A 166 15.87 27.24 9.83
N TYR A 167 15.11 26.24 9.39
CA TYR A 167 13.86 26.41 8.67
C TYR A 167 12.85 25.45 9.28
N ARG A 168 11.65 25.92 9.63
CA ARG A 168 10.67 25.08 10.33
C ARG A 168 9.33 25.10 9.63
N LEU A 169 8.69 23.95 9.51
CA LEU A 169 7.31 23.82 9.05
C LEU A 169 6.41 23.71 10.29
N LEU A 170 5.26 24.37 10.28
CA LEU A 170 4.25 24.30 11.35
C LEU A 170 3.04 23.53 10.79
N PRO A 171 2.88 22.22 11.09
CA PRO A 171 1.79 21.39 10.59
C PRO A 171 0.41 21.89 10.98
N ASP A 172 -0.59 21.58 10.15
CA ASP A 172 -2.03 21.70 10.44
C ASP A 172 -2.68 20.30 10.28
N TYR A 173 -1.93 19.27 10.70
CA TYR A 173 -2.26 17.84 10.60
C TYR A 173 -1.50 17.07 11.70
N GLN A 174 -2.04 15.91 12.11
CA GLN A 174 -1.67 15.26 13.37
C GLN A 174 -0.63 14.15 13.22
N ASP A 175 -0.67 13.39 12.13
CA ASP A 175 0.19 12.23 11.91
C ASP A 175 1.45 12.58 11.11
N TRP A 176 2.54 11.83 11.28
CA TRP A 176 3.72 12.04 10.44
C TRP A 176 3.49 11.49 9.03
N THR A 177 3.83 12.27 8.00
CA THR A 177 3.98 11.74 6.64
C THR A 177 5.31 12.13 6.00
N TRP A 178 5.92 11.17 5.29
CA TRP A 178 7.06 11.44 4.43
C TRP A 178 6.67 11.96 3.06
N ASP A 179 5.39 11.85 2.68
CA ASP A 179 4.86 12.21 1.38
C ASP A 179 4.75 13.74 1.21
N LEU A 180 5.76 14.48 1.67
CA LEU A 180 5.87 15.93 1.58
C LEU A 180 5.59 16.51 0.17
N PRO A 181 5.96 15.86 -0.97
CA PRO A 181 5.57 16.30 -2.30
C PRO A 181 4.07 16.26 -2.58
N ALA A 182 3.30 15.51 -1.79
CA ALA A 182 1.85 15.45 -1.84
C ALA A 182 1.25 16.81 -1.47
N GLY A 183 1.70 17.40 -0.36
CA GLY A 183 1.49 18.82 -0.06
C GLY A 183 0.54 19.11 1.09
N GLU A 184 0.77 18.47 2.23
CA GLU A 184 -0.01 18.66 3.45
C GLU A 184 -0.07 20.13 3.90
N PRO A 185 -1.20 20.56 4.48
CA PRO A 185 -1.40 21.94 4.92
C PRO A 185 -0.46 22.31 6.05
N LEU A 186 -0.10 23.60 6.12
CA LEU A 186 0.70 24.17 7.19
C LEU A 186 0.01 25.43 7.72
N GLU A 187 -0.10 25.56 9.05
CA GLU A 187 -0.48 26.83 9.69
C GLU A 187 0.52 27.93 9.30
N GLY A 188 1.78 27.55 9.12
CA GLY A 188 2.83 28.43 8.66
C GLY A 188 4.20 27.79 8.53
N TYR A 189 5.22 28.63 8.40
CA TYR A 189 6.61 28.23 8.41
C TYR A 189 7.50 29.32 8.99
N ILE A 190 8.63 28.93 9.58
CA ILE A 190 9.65 29.84 10.11
C ILE A 190 10.87 29.76 9.20
N ALA A 191 11.34 30.91 8.71
CA ALA A 191 12.55 31.01 7.91
C ALA A 191 13.38 32.21 8.37
N ASP A 192 14.67 31.99 8.62
CA ASP A 192 15.62 33.03 9.04
C ASP A 192 15.12 33.80 10.30
N GLY A 193 14.48 33.08 11.24
CA GLY A 193 13.91 33.63 12.47
C GLY A 193 12.60 34.42 12.30
N THR A 194 11.99 34.41 11.11
CA THR A 194 10.71 35.08 10.84
C THR A 194 9.62 34.07 10.53
N THR A 195 8.46 34.21 11.18
CA THR A 195 7.26 33.39 10.94
C THR A 195 6.42 33.95 9.79
N TYR A 196 5.88 33.05 8.97
CA TYR A 196 4.99 33.33 7.85
C TYR A 196 3.79 32.39 7.94
N ALA A 197 2.59 32.89 7.64
CA ALA A 197 1.36 32.10 7.70
C ALA A 197 1.10 31.35 6.39
N GLY A 198 0.50 30.16 6.51
CA GLY A 198 0.16 29.27 5.41
C GLY A 198 1.36 28.61 4.73
N GLY A 199 1.05 27.66 3.85
CA GLY A 199 2.02 26.94 3.03
C GLY A 199 1.56 25.51 2.78
N THR A 200 2.45 24.73 2.16
CA THR A 200 2.32 23.28 2.09
C THR A 200 3.70 22.64 2.28
N THR A 201 3.75 21.36 2.64
CA THR A 201 5.00 20.56 2.60
C THR A 201 5.58 20.41 1.19
N ARG A 202 4.77 20.66 0.15
CA ARG A 202 5.15 20.53 -1.26
C ARG A 202 5.96 21.72 -1.76
N ASP A 203 5.50 22.93 -1.43
CA ASP A 203 6.07 24.20 -1.87
C ASP A 203 5.62 25.31 -0.91
N THR A 204 6.58 25.96 -0.25
CA THR A 204 6.32 27.11 0.62
C THR A 204 7.48 28.11 0.62
N GLY A 205 7.16 29.37 0.86
CA GLY A 205 8.06 30.52 0.80
C GLY A 205 8.45 31.00 -0.61
N GLY A 206 8.75 32.30 -0.72
CA GLY A 206 8.79 32.99 -2.01
C GLY A 206 9.99 32.69 -2.91
N THR A 207 11.19 33.14 -2.53
CA THR A 207 12.40 33.09 -3.39
C THR A 207 13.68 32.85 -2.58
N GLY A 208 14.77 32.52 -3.28
CA GLY A 208 16.07 32.26 -2.66
C GLY A 208 16.02 31.17 -1.58
N THR A 209 16.79 31.38 -0.51
CA THR A 209 16.88 30.47 0.64
C THR A 209 15.60 30.41 1.49
N ARG A 210 14.64 31.32 1.29
CA ARG A 210 13.37 31.32 2.01
C ARG A 210 12.31 30.40 1.42
N ARG A 211 12.50 29.91 0.18
CA ARG A 211 11.64 28.89 -0.42
C ARG A 211 12.13 27.49 -0.06
N MET A 212 11.18 26.58 0.08
CA MET A 212 11.36 25.15 0.29
C MET A 212 10.33 24.46 -0.60
N TRP A 213 10.77 23.58 -1.49
CA TRP A 213 9.88 22.74 -2.29
C TRP A 213 10.46 21.34 -2.44
N THR A 214 9.59 20.32 -2.50
CA THR A 214 9.96 18.89 -2.38
C THR A 214 9.63 18.05 -3.62
N TYR A 215 8.85 18.59 -4.56
CA TYR A 215 8.40 17.87 -5.75
C TYR A 215 9.52 17.62 -6.78
N GLU A 216 9.28 16.72 -7.74
CA GLU A 216 10.23 16.45 -8.83
C GLU A 216 10.12 17.48 -9.96
N TRP A 217 11.25 17.83 -10.58
CA TRP A 217 11.27 18.74 -11.70
C TRP A 217 12.25 18.27 -12.77
N ALA A 218 11.84 18.33 -14.05
CA ALA A 218 12.63 17.81 -15.17
C ALA A 218 13.99 18.50 -15.33
N SER A 219 14.13 19.77 -14.93
CA SER A 219 15.43 20.45 -14.91
C SER A 219 16.36 19.86 -13.85
N HIS A 220 15.83 19.47 -12.68
CA HIS A 220 16.54 18.81 -11.58
C HIS A 220 16.91 17.34 -11.88
N ASP A 221 17.00 16.89 -13.13
CA ASP A 221 17.19 15.46 -13.48
C ASP A 221 16.15 14.55 -12.79
N ASN A 222 14.93 15.07 -12.60
CA ASN A 222 13.83 14.49 -11.82
C ASN A 222 14.20 14.10 -10.37
N LYS A 223 15.20 14.75 -9.75
CA LYS A 223 15.54 14.55 -8.34
C LYS A 223 14.65 15.39 -7.43
N LYS A 224 14.10 14.74 -6.41
CA LYS A 224 13.39 15.36 -5.28
C LYS A 224 14.35 15.66 -4.12
N GLY A 225 13.97 16.59 -3.25
CA GLY A 225 14.67 17.00 -2.03
C GLY A 225 14.23 18.40 -1.59
N PHE A 226 14.75 18.96 -0.49
CA PHE A 226 14.28 20.21 0.12
C PHE A 226 14.79 21.50 -0.58
N ALA A 227 14.50 21.61 -1.86
CA ALA A 227 15.10 22.56 -2.79
C ALA A 227 14.83 24.04 -2.47
N TYR A 228 15.79 24.89 -2.83
CA TYR A 228 15.66 26.34 -2.69
C TYR A 228 14.93 26.99 -3.88
N GLY A 229 14.51 28.24 -3.69
CA GLY A 229 14.02 29.10 -4.77
C GLY A 229 15.13 29.69 -5.62
N SER A 230 14.73 30.44 -6.64
CA SER A 230 15.66 31.08 -7.57
C SER A 230 16.58 32.09 -6.89
N GLY A 231 17.80 32.23 -7.44
CA GLY A 231 18.80 33.20 -7.00
C GLY A 231 19.79 32.68 -5.96
N VAL A 232 19.68 31.43 -5.51
CA VAL A 232 20.74 30.77 -4.74
C VAL A 232 21.86 30.33 -5.68
N SER A 233 23.11 30.59 -5.29
CA SER A 233 24.31 30.32 -6.11
C SER A 233 25.26 29.35 -5.41
N GLY A 234 26.26 28.84 -6.14
CA GLY A 234 27.25 27.90 -5.61
C GLY A 234 26.88 26.42 -5.75
N GLY A 235 25.71 26.10 -6.32
CA GLY A 235 25.28 24.73 -6.60
C GLY A 235 26.15 24.01 -7.63
N SER A 236 26.33 22.69 -7.46
CA SER A 236 27.02 21.80 -8.40
C SER A 236 26.65 20.34 -8.14
N SER A 237 26.62 19.51 -9.19
CA SER A 237 26.52 18.05 -9.09
C SER A 237 27.77 17.35 -8.52
N SER A 238 28.80 18.09 -8.09
CA SER A 238 29.99 17.53 -7.42
C SER A 238 29.62 16.68 -6.19
N ALA A 239 30.29 15.55 -6.03
CA ALA A 239 30.13 14.65 -4.87
C ALA A 239 30.50 15.30 -3.52
N THR A 240 31.14 16.48 -3.50
CA THR A 240 31.54 17.20 -2.28
C THR A 240 30.78 18.51 -2.02
N ASN A 241 29.86 18.90 -2.92
CA ASN A 241 29.16 20.18 -2.79
C ASN A 241 27.84 20.01 -2.03
N HIS A 242 27.68 20.68 -0.88
CA HIS A 242 26.44 20.58 -0.09
C HIS A 242 25.20 21.21 -0.75
N LEU A 243 25.36 21.87 -1.90
CA LEU A 243 24.29 22.38 -2.76
C LEU A 243 24.31 21.62 -4.09
N TRP A 244 23.45 20.62 -4.25
CA TRP A 244 23.33 19.89 -5.51
C TRP A 244 22.58 20.73 -6.55
N THR A 245 22.93 20.61 -7.83
CA THR A 245 22.16 21.20 -8.92
C THR A 245 22.46 20.45 -10.22
N ALA A 246 21.46 20.25 -11.07
CA ALA A 246 21.68 19.97 -12.48
C ALA A 246 22.20 21.24 -13.17
N GLY A 247 23.18 21.09 -14.06
CA GLY A 247 24.09 22.16 -14.46
C GLY A 247 23.40 23.43 -14.99
N GLY A 248 23.36 24.49 -14.16
CA GLY A 248 22.96 25.84 -14.56
C GLY A 248 21.50 26.24 -14.29
N GLU A 249 20.70 25.41 -13.62
CA GLU A 249 19.27 25.71 -13.37
C GLU A 249 19.01 26.82 -12.34
N GLY A 250 19.86 26.94 -11.30
CA GLY A 250 19.77 28.01 -10.29
C GLY A 250 18.78 27.79 -9.14
N TYR A 251 18.39 26.54 -8.87
CA TYR A 251 17.47 26.12 -7.78
C TYR A 251 18.09 24.99 -6.92
N PRO A 252 19.27 25.16 -6.32
CA PRO A 252 20.00 24.04 -5.72
C PRO A 252 19.20 23.29 -4.63
N ILE A 253 19.37 21.96 -4.61
CA ILE A 253 18.92 21.09 -3.51
C ILE A 253 20.00 21.07 -2.42
N PRO A 254 19.75 21.64 -1.22
CA PRO A 254 20.70 21.60 -0.13
C PRO A 254 20.74 20.23 0.57
N PHE A 255 21.92 19.83 1.06
CA PHE A 255 22.00 18.81 2.09
C PHE A 255 21.23 19.30 3.32
N THR A 256 20.27 18.50 3.73
CA THR A 256 19.24 18.82 4.72
C THR A 256 19.18 17.72 5.78
N ARG A 257 18.98 18.12 7.04
CA ARG A 257 18.67 17.25 8.17
C ARG A 257 17.26 17.58 8.67
N VAL A 258 16.45 16.56 8.92
CA VAL A 258 15.06 16.65 9.34
C VAL A 258 14.98 16.20 10.79
N TRP A 259 14.49 17.07 11.67
CA TRP A 259 14.46 16.89 13.11
C TRP A 259 13.05 17.10 13.66
N LEU A 260 12.72 16.32 14.68
CA LEU A 260 11.55 16.50 15.54
C LEU A 260 11.98 16.67 16.99
N ARG A 261 11.12 17.23 17.84
CA ARG A 261 11.34 17.34 19.29
C ARG A 261 10.10 16.89 20.08
N PRO A 262 9.87 15.57 20.23
CA PRO A 262 8.83 15.06 21.13
C PRO A 262 9.19 15.40 22.58
N GLU A 263 8.38 16.21 23.27
CA GLU A 263 8.65 16.69 24.63
C GLU A 263 8.15 15.73 25.72
N ILE A 264 8.46 14.44 25.56
CA ILE A 264 8.06 13.36 26.48
C ILE A 264 9.07 13.27 27.63
N ALA A 265 8.62 13.45 28.88
CA ALA A 265 9.42 13.21 30.07
C ALA A 265 9.63 11.70 30.33
N ASN A 266 10.74 11.31 30.98
CA ASN A 266 11.07 9.88 31.15
C ASN A 266 10.07 9.14 32.06
N ASP A 267 9.45 9.85 33.02
CA ASP A 267 8.37 9.35 33.88
C ASP A 267 6.98 9.34 33.19
N GLN A 268 6.86 9.94 31.99
CA GLN A 268 5.64 10.02 31.20
C GLN A 268 5.68 9.15 29.92
N ALA A 269 6.62 8.20 29.84
CA ALA A 269 6.80 7.33 28.66
C ALA A 269 5.60 6.42 28.31
N GLY A 270 4.60 6.32 29.21
CA GLY A 270 3.31 5.65 28.95
C GLY A 270 3.27 4.13 29.15
N PHE A 271 4.32 3.53 29.71
CA PHE A 271 4.42 2.06 29.85
C PHE A 271 3.34 1.46 30.76
N THR A 272 3.02 0.19 30.51
CA THR A 272 2.05 -0.58 31.32
C THR A 272 2.79 -1.69 32.08
N PRO A 273 2.52 -1.91 33.38
CA PRO A 273 3.18 -2.96 34.14
C PRO A 273 2.97 -4.36 33.54
N ILE A 274 3.97 -5.22 33.69
CA ILE A 274 3.87 -6.64 33.29
C ILE A 274 2.63 -7.27 33.97
N PRO A 275 1.74 -7.97 33.24
CA PRO A 275 0.57 -8.59 33.86
C PRO A 275 0.97 -9.70 34.84
N ALA A 276 0.17 -9.89 35.90
CA ALA A 276 0.52 -10.78 37.02
C ALA A 276 0.70 -12.26 36.63
N GLU A 277 0.06 -12.71 35.55
CA GLU A 277 0.17 -14.08 35.03
C GLU A 277 1.17 -14.20 33.85
N GLY A 278 1.79 -13.08 33.44
CA GLY A 278 2.57 -12.96 32.20
C GLY A 278 1.76 -12.35 31.04
N PHE A 279 2.41 -12.17 29.90
CA PHE A 279 1.80 -11.73 28.65
C PHE A 279 1.19 -12.92 27.89
N ASP A 280 0.05 -12.71 27.23
CA ASP A 280 -0.48 -13.64 26.23
C ASP A 280 0.39 -13.69 24.97
N ALA A 281 0.18 -14.69 24.12
CA ALA A 281 0.80 -14.74 22.80
C ALA A 281 0.18 -13.70 21.84
N GLU A 282 1.00 -13.12 20.98
CA GLU A 282 0.67 -11.97 20.14
C GLU A 282 1.20 -12.20 18.73
N ALA A 283 0.29 -12.32 17.77
CA ALA A 283 0.63 -12.43 16.35
C ALA A 283 0.59 -11.03 15.70
N VAL A 284 1.50 -10.79 14.75
CA VAL A 284 1.42 -9.65 13.83
C VAL A 284 0.24 -9.90 12.88
N PRO A 285 -0.67 -8.93 12.69
CA PRO A 285 -1.78 -9.08 11.77
C PRO A 285 -1.33 -9.43 10.34
N SER A 286 -2.00 -10.39 9.72
CA SER A 286 -1.72 -10.84 8.36
C SER A 286 -2.13 -9.78 7.33
N THR A 287 -1.17 -9.00 6.84
CA THR A 287 -1.39 -8.14 5.67
C THR A 287 -1.03 -8.87 4.37
N LEU A 288 -1.54 -8.36 3.24
CA LEU A 288 -1.10 -8.82 1.93
C LEU A 288 0.37 -8.44 1.70
N LYS A 289 1.11 -9.26 0.96
CA LYS A 289 2.47 -8.89 0.54
C LYS A 289 2.43 -7.67 -0.39
N ASN A 290 3.38 -6.75 -0.25
CA ASN A 290 3.53 -5.58 -1.15
C ASN A 290 4.09 -5.94 -2.55
N ARG A 291 4.41 -7.22 -2.79
CA ARG A 291 4.86 -7.77 -4.08
C ARG A 291 3.98 -8.98 -4.41
N SER A 292 3.61 -9.10 -5.68
CA SER A 292 2.82 -10.21 -6.18
C SER A 292 3.55 -11.55 -6.05
N GLU A 293 2.76 -12.62 -5.98
CA GLU A 293 3.25 -13.99 -6.13
C GLU A 293 3.82 -14.24 -7.53
N LEU A 294 4.54 -15.36 -7.68
CA LEU A 294 5.14 -15.77 -8.95
C LEU A 294 4.14 -16.58 -9.77
N ALA A 295 3.64 -16.03 -10.88
CA ALA A 295 2.84 -16.77 -11.86
C ALA A 295 3.74 -17.36 -12.98
N PRO A 296 3.71 -18.68 -13.25
CA PRO A 296 4.50 -19.29 -14.32
C PRO A 296 3.93 -19.02 -15.72
N TRP A 297 2.63 -18.72 -15.83
CA TRP A 297 1.96 -18.34 -17.08
C TRP A 297 1.13 -17.06 -16.91
N GLY A 298 0.78 -16.46 -18.05
CA GLY A 298 -0.11 -15.31 -18.15
C GLY A 298 -0.62 -15.12 -19.57
N VAL A 299 -1.47 -14.13 -19.80
CA VAL A 299 -2.07 -13.79 -21.10
C VAL A 299 -1.28 -12.71 -21.85
N VAL A 300 -1.29 -12.78 -23.18
CA VAL A 300 -0.52 -11.88 -24.07
C VAL A 300 -1.26 -11.52 -25.36
N GLY A 301 -0.78 -10.45 -26.00
CA GLY A 301 -1.40 -9.84 -27.16
C GLY A 301 -2.68 -9.06 -26.80
N VAL A 302 -3.21 -8.28 -27.75
CA VAL A 302 -4.44 -7.50 -27.59
C VAL A 302 -5.15 -7.37 -28.93
N ASP A 303 -6.43 -7.72 -28.99
CA ASP A 303 -7.31 -7.42 -30.11
C ASP A 303 -7.96 -6.03 -29.97
N HIS A 304 -7.58 -5.14 -30.89
CA HIS A 304 -8.11 -3.79 -31.05
C HIS A 304 -9.12 -3.67 -32.20
N THR A 305 -9.66 -4.78 -32.70
CA THR A 305 -10.64 -4.77 -33.80
C THR A 305 -11.90 -4.00 -33.40
N GLY A 306 -12.28 -2.99 -34.19
CA GLY A 306 -13.48 -2.17 -33.94
C GLY A 306 -13.40 -1.25 -32.71
N GLU A 307 -12.23 -1.12 -32.08
CA GLU A 307 -12.00 -0.45 -30.79
C GLU A 307 -12.70 0.91 -30.62
N SER A 308 -12.63 1.80 -31.61
CA SER A 308 -13.22 3.15 -31.55
C SER A 308 -14.76 3.20 -31.51
N GLN A 309 -15.43 2.07 -31.71
CA GLN A 309 -16.89 1.96 -31.58
C GLN A 309 -17.34 1.29 -30.28
N ILE A 310 -16.41 0.70 -29.52
CA ILE A 310 -16.70 -0.12 -28.34
C ILE A 310 -16.09 0.59 -27.11
N GLU A 311 -14.81 0.36 -26.78
CA GLU A 311 -14.08 1.18 -25.81
C GLU A 311 -12.59 1.27 -26.20
N PRO A 312 -11.96 2.46 -26.18
CA PRO A 312 -10.67 2.75 -26.81
C PRO A 312 -9.41 2.26 -26.05
N TRP A 313 -9.60 1.57 -24.92
CA TRP A 313 -8.56 1.29 -23.92
C TRP A 313 -7.77 0.01 -24.22
N LYS A 314 -6.45 0.06 -24.03
CA LYS A 314 -5.53 -1.03 -24.32
C LYS A 314 -5.29 -1.97 -23.15
N THR A 315 -6.34 -2.64 -22.68
CA THR A 315 -6.20 -3.67 -21.64
C THR A 315 -6.22 -5.09 -22.23
N ASN A 316 -5.44 -5.99 -21.61
CA ASN A 316 -5.35 -7.40 -22.00
C ASN A 316 -6.47 -8.19 -21.33
N VAL A 317 -6.63 -7.98 -20.02
CA VAL A 317 -7.64 -8.59 -19.14
C VAL A 317 -8.75 -7.58 -18.87
N LEU A 318 -9.99 -8.03 -18.92
CA LEU A 318 -11.19 -7.25 -18.60
C LEU A 318 -11.95 -7.82 -17.39
N SER A 319 -11.84 -9.14 -17.16
CA SER A 319 -12.49 -9.84 -16.07
C SER A 319 -11.59 -10.98 -15.58
N LEU A 320 -11.50 -11.11 -14.25
CA LEU A 320 -11.03 -12.27 -13.53
C LEU A 320 -12.24 -12.84 -12.78
N HIS A 321 -12.34 -14.16 -12.74
CA HIS A 321 -13.31 -14.84 -11.89
C HIS A 321 -12.67 -16.08 -11.28
N VAL A 322 -12.59 -16.12 -9.96
CA VAL A 322 -12.07 -17.23 -9.17
C VAL A 322 -13.24 -18.13 -8.76
N ALA A 323 -13.12 -19.42 -9.07
CA ALA A 323 -14.10 -20.41 -8.66
C ALA A 323 -13.38 -21.69 -8.21
N GLY A 324 -13.37 -21.93 -6.91
CA GLY A 324 -12.68 -23.08 -6.30
C GLY A 324 -11.16 -23.02 -6.49
N ASP A 325 -10.60 -24.03 -7.16
CA ASP A 325 -9.15 -24.16 -7.38
C ASP A 325 -8.63 -23.45 -8.65
N ARG A 326 -9.45 -22.58 -9.26
CA ARG A 326 -9.17 -21.97 -10.57
C ARG A 326 -9.46 -20.48 -10.63
N VAL A 327 -8.67 -19.80 -11.45
CA VAL A 327 -8.96 -18.45 -11.94
C VAL A 327 -9.23 -18.50 -13.45
N TYR A 328 -10.36 -17.91 -13.85
CA TYR A 328 -10.77 -17.71 -15.23
C TYR A 328 -10.44 -16.28 -15.64
N VAL A 329 -9.82 -16.12 -16.80
CA VAL A 329 -9.32 -14.84 -17.30
C VAL A 329 -10.05 -14.52 -18.60
N GLY A 330 -10.88 -13.47 -18.57
CA GLY A 330 -11.61 -12.91 -19.70
C GLY A 330 -10.96 -11.62 -20.19
N GLY A 331 -10.93 -11.40 -21.50
CA GLY A 331 -10.46 -10.12 -22.02
C GLY A 331 -10.28 -10.02 -23.52
N ARG A 332 -9.25 -9.24 -23.90
CA ARG A 332 -8.87 -8.90 -25.27
C ARG A 332 -7.64 -9.66 -25.78
N PHE A 333 -7.03 -10.49 -24.95
CA PHE A 333 -5.78 -11.19 -25.27
C PHE A 333 -5.92 -12.19 -26.43
N THR A 334 -4.81 -12.48 -27.12
CA THR A 334 -4.78 -13.40 -28.28
C THR A 334 -4.23 -14.78 -27.94
N GLY A 335 -3.49 -14.89 -26.84
CA GLY A 335 -2.93 -16.15 -26.38
C GLY A 335 -2.36 -16.08 -24.98
N VAL A 336 -1.68 -17.16 -24.60
CA VAL A 336 -0.97 -17.30 -23.33
C VAL A 336 0.51 -17.54 -23.53
N GLN A 337 1.32 -17.23 -22.53
CA GLN A 337 2.77 -17.37 -22.57
C GLN A 337 3.31 -17.89 -21.23
N GLN A 338 4.32 -18.76 -21.26
CA GLN A 338 5.03 -19.24 -20.06
C GLN A 338 6.22 -18.32 -19.73
N GLY A 339 5.94 -17.18 -19.09
CA GLY A 339 6.94 -16.15 -18.85
C GLY A 339 7.35 -15.36 -20.11
N PRO A 340 8.13 -14.28 -19.95
CA PRO A 340 8.29 -13.22 -20.96
C PRO A 340 9.00 -13.64 -22.26
N SER A 341 9.63 -14.82 -22.30
CA SER A 341 10.43 -15.28 -23.45
C SER A 341 9.96 -16.58 -24.10
N ALA A 342 8.89 -17.21 -23.62
CA ALA A 342 8.34 -18.41 -24.25
C ALA A 342 7.63 -18.07 -25.57
N THR A 343 7.28 -19.09 -26.36
CA THR A 343 6.42 -18.89 -27.54
C THR A 343 4.97 -18.78 -27.09
N GLU A 344 4.26 -17.76 -27.58
CA GLU A 344 2.81 -17.61 -27.39
C GLU A 344 2.07 -18.85 -27.91
N VAL A 345 1.10 -19.35 -27.14
CA VAL A 345 0.15 -20.36 -27.59
C VAL A 345 -1.19 -19.66 -27.83
N PRO A 346 -1.75 -19.71 -29.05
CA PRO A 346 -3.05 -19.10 -29.34
C PRO A 346 -4.15 -19.68 -28.45
N GLN A 347 -4.80 -18.80 -27.71
CA GLN A 347 -5.96 -19.04 -26.86
C GLN A 347 -6.59 -17.66 -26.61
N PRO A 348 -7.40 -17.14 -27.54
CA PRO A 348 -7.87 -15.78 -27.47
C PRO A 348 -9.05 -15.63 -26.50
N TYR A 349 -9.13 -14.46 -25.87
CA TYR A 349 -10.25 -13.91 -25.08
C TYR A 349 -10.68 -14.63 -23.80
N LEU A 350 -10.45 -15.95 -23.67
CA LEU A 350 -10.83 -16.74 -22.50
C LEU A 350 -9.82 -17.86 -22.21
N ALA A 351 -9.30 -17.89 -20.98
CA ALA A 351 -8.36 -18.91 -20.49
C ALA A 351 -8.65 -19.24 -19.02
N ALA A 352 -8.13 -20.38 -18.55
CA ALA A 352 -8.21 -20.81 -17.16
C ALA A 352 -6.83 -21.19 -16.63
N PHE A 353 -6.58 -20.91 -15.36
CA PHE A 353 -5.33 -21.20 -14.66
C PHE A 353 -5.64 -21.80 -13.28
N ASP A 354 -4.75 -22.63 -12.77
CA ASP A 354 -4.72 -23.03 -11.37
C ASP A 354 -4.37 -21.80 -10.50
N LEU A 355 -4.69 -21.80 -9.19
CA LEU A 355 -4.40 -20.66 -8.30
C LEU A 355 -2.90 -20.28 -8.19
N ASP A 356 -1.98 -21.14 -8.60
CA ASP A 356 -0.53 -20.81 -8.69
C ASP A 356 -0.15 -20.08 -10.00
N GLY A 357 -1.11 -19.83 -10.89
CA GLY A 357 -0.90 -19.23 -12.21
C GLY A 357 -0.48 -20.24 -13.29
N THR A 358 -0.57 -21.55 -13.06
CA THR A 358 -0.33 -22.58 -14.08
C THR A 358 -1.48 -22.66 -15.06
N TRP A 359 -1.20 -22.57 -16.37
CA TRP A 359 -2.23 -22.62 -17.40
C TRP A 359 -2.87 -24.00 -17.58
N ILE A 360 -4.19 -24.07 -17.44
CA ILE A 360 -4.98 -25.29 -17.63
C ILE A 360 -5.11 -25.59 -19.12
N SER A 361 -4.21 -26.43 -19.64
CA SER A 361 -4.11 -26.69 -21.08
C SER A 361 -5.28 -27.49 -21.69
N THR A 362 -6.21 -27.98 -20.87
CA THR A 362 -7.38 -28.75 -21.30
C THR A 362 -8.63 -27.88 -21.49
N PHE A 363 -8.71 -26.73 -20.83
CA PHE A 363 -9.81 -25.78 -20.99
C PHE A 363 -9.60 -25.01 -22.30
N ARG A 364 -10.46 -25.25 -23.30
CA ARG A 364 -10.27 -24.78 -24.69
C ARG A 364 -11.55 -24.29 -25.37
N PRO A 365 -12.26 -23.31 -24.81
CA PRO A 365 -13.35 -22.65 -25.53
C PRO A 365 -12.79 -21.84 -26.73
N GLU A 366 -13.46 -21.93 -27.87
CA GLU A 366 -13.23 -21.09 -29.06
C GLU A 366 -14.22 -19.92 -29.03
N VAL A 367 -13.80 -18.73 -28.59
CA VAL A 367 -14.66 -17.54 -28.49
C VAL A 367 -14.40 -16.59 -29.68
N GLU A 368 -15.45 -16.22 -30.41
CA GLU A 368 -15.36 -15.32 -31.58
C GLU A 368 -15.69 -13.87 -31.19
N GLY A 369 -14.82 -13.29 -30.36
CA GLY A 369 -14.86 -11.93 -29.83
C GLY A 369 -14.52 -11.88 -28.33
N ARG A 370 -14.54 -10.69 -27.73
CA ARG A 370 -13.93 -10.47 -26.42
C ARG A 370 -14.87 -10.86 -25.29
N VAL A 371 -14.31 -11.44 -24.24
CA VAL A 371 -15.01 -11.64 -22.97
C VAL A 371 -14.80 -10.38 -22.14
N TRP A 372 -15.91 -9.83 -21.64
CA TRP A 372 -15.94 -8.62 -20.84
C TRP A 372 -16.24 -8.92 -19.38
N ASP A 373 -16.94 -10.02 -19.11
CA ASP A 373 -17.29 -10.42 -17.76
C ASP A 373 -17.51 -11.95 -17.66
N ILE A 374 -17.33 -12.49 -16.46
CA ILE A 374 -17.38 -13.92 -16.12
C ILE A 374 -17.95 -14.07 -14.71
N ASP A 375 -18.89 -15.00 -14.52
CA ASP A 375 -19.42 -15.36 -13.20
C ASP A 375 -19.83 -16.85 -13.16
N THR A 376 -20.13 -17.40 -11.98
CA THR A 376 -20.48 -18.81 -11.74
C THR A 376 -21.93 -18.97 -11.28
N THR A 377 -22.71 -19.72 -12.05
CA THR A 377 -24.09 -20.08 -11.70
C THR A 377 -24.17 -21.07 -10.52
N PRO A 378 -25.30 -21.13 -9.76
CA PRO A 378 -25.44 -22.00 -8.59
C PRO A 378 -25.27 -23.52 -8.83
N ASP A 379 -25.29 -23.97 -10.08
CA ASP A 379 -25.00 -25.35 -10.47
C ASP A 379 -23.51 -25.61 -10.77
N GLY A 380 -22.64 -24.64 -10.50
CA GLY A 380 -21.18 -24.70 -10.64
C GLY A 380 -20.65 -24.42 -12.04
N ASN A 381 -21.50 -24.05 -12.99
CA ASN A 381 -21.07 -23.73 -14.36
C ASN A 381 -20.78 -22.24 -14.54
N LEU A 382 -19.81 -21.94 -15.40
CA LEU A 382 -19.46 -20.57 -15.77
C LEU A 382 -20.52 -19.96 -16.68
N VAL A 383 -20.73 -18.66 -16.55
CA VAL A 383 -21.37 -17.81 -17.54
C VAL A 383 -20.34 -16.78 -17.97
N ILE A 384 -20.21 -16.60 -19.28
CA ILE A 384 -19.37 -15.55 -19.87
C ILE A 384 -20.25 -14.54 -20.60
N ALA A 385 -19.87 -13.27 -20.52
CA ALA A 385 -20.53 -12.15 -21.19
C ALA A 385 -19.54 -11.36 -22.04
N GLY A 386 -20.01 -10.76 -23.14
CA GLY A 386 -19.14 -9.94 -23.97
C GLY A 386 -19.71 -9.40 -25.27
N ASP A 387 -18.81 -9.12 -26.23
CA ASP A 387 -19.15 -8.71 -27.60
C ASP A 387 -18.96 -9.83 -28.63
N PHE A 388 -18.67 -11.06 -28.15
CA PHE A 388 -18.50 -12.23 -28.99
C PHE A 388 -19.76 -12.62 -29.76
N THR A 389 -19.54 -13.15 -30.97
CA THR A 389 -20.59 -13.52 -31.92
C THR A 389 -20.97 -15.00 -31.87
N SER A 390 -20.05 -15.86 -31.41
CA SER A 390 -20.29 -17.28 -31.16
C SER A 390 -19.25 -17.85 -30.19
N VAL A 391 -19.58 -18.98 -29.57
CA VAL A 391 -18.67 -19.79 -28.76
C VAL A 391 -18.70 -21.22 -29.28
N ASN A 392 -17.54 -21.86 -29.46
CA ASN A 392 -17.38 -23.21 -30.03
C ASN A 392 -18.10 -23.37 -31.38
N GLY A 393 -18.14 -22.30 -32.18
CA GLY A 393 -18.86 -22.22 -33.46
C GLY A 393 -20.40 -22.36 -33.36
N ALA A 394 -20.98 -22.35 -32.15
CA ALA A 394 -22.40 -22.56 -31.93
C ALA A 394 -23.23 -21.31 -32.26
N ALA A 395 -24.37 -21.53 -32.92
CA ALA A 395 -25.26 -20.44 -33.31
C ALA A 395 -26.17 -20.00 -32.15
N GLY A 396 -26.24 -18.69 -31.90
CA GLY A 396 -27.08 -18.07 -30.88
C GLY A 396 -26.54 -18.19 -29.47
N THR A 397 -25.22 -18.00 -29.34
CA THR A 397 -24.48 -17.73 -28.11
C THR A 397 -23.79 -16.37 -28.26
N ALA A 398 -24.44 -15.38 -28.88
CA ALA A 398 -23.84 -14.06 -29.05
C ALA A 398 -24.05 -13.24 -27.79
N GLY A 399 -22.97 -12.64 -27.28
CA GLY A 399 -22.93 -11.83 -26.08
C GLY A 399 -23.06 -12.57 -24.75
N MET A 400 -23.60 -13.79 -24.72
CA MET A 400 -23.65 -14.63 -23.51
C MET A 400 -23.57 -16.12 -23.84
N ALA A 401 -22.84 -16.87 -23.02
CA ALA A 401 -22.77 -18.34 -23.08
C ALA A 401 -22.60 -18.94 -21.67
N LYS A 402 -23.10 -20.17 -21.46
CA LYS A 402 -22.91 -20.96 -20.23
C LYS A 402 -22.00 -22.15 -20.55
N LEU A 403 -20.93 -22.32 -19.79
CA LEU A 403 -19.84 -23.28 -20.04
C LEU A 403 -19.59 -24.20 -18.85
N ASP A 404 -19.24 -25.44 -19.17
CA ASP A 404 -18.67 -26.38 -18.21
C ASP A 404 -17.27 -25.86 -17.75
N PRO A 405 -17.02 -25.75 -16.44
CA PRO A 405 -15.82 -25.09 -15.89
C PRO A 405 -14.55 -25.92 -16.12
N ASP A 406 -14.67 -27.23 -16.31
CA ASP A 406 -13.57 -28.15 -16.49
C ASP A 406 -13.03 -28.16 -17.92
N THR A 407 -13.95 -28.10 -18.89
CA THR A 407 -13.68 -28.38 -20.30
C THR A 407 -13.83 -27.16 -21.22
N GLY A 408 -14.70 -26.21 -20.87
CA GLY A 408 -15.14 -25.14 -21.77
C GLY A 408 -16.18 -25.60 -22.81
N GLU A 409 -16.79 -26.77 -22.65
CA GLU A 409 -17.94 -27.19 -23.46
C GLU A 409 -19.21 -26.40 -23.11
N LEU A 410 -20.12 -26.22 -24.07
CA LEU A 410 -21.38 -25.49 -23.86
C LEU A 410 -22.40 -26.31 -23.06
N VAL A 411 -22.95 -25.72 -22.00
CA VAL A 411 -23.99 -26.35 -21.18
C VAL A 411 -25.29 -26.50 -21.99
N ALA A 412 -25.70 -27.75 -22.18
CA ALA A 412 -26.85 -28.08 -23.02
C ALA A 412 -28.18 -27.58 -22.43
N GLY A 413 -28.88 -26.73 -23.18
CA GLY A 413 -30.21 -26.21 -22.81
C GLY A 413 -30.22 -24.72 -22.44
N PHE A 414 -29.06 -24.14 -22.09
CA PHE A 414 -28.90 -22.71 -21.92
C PHE A 414 -28.88 -21.98 -23.27
N LYS A 415 -29.73 -20.96 -23.45
CA LYS A 415 -29.66 -20.10 -24.64
C LYS A 415 -30.24 -18.69 -24.44
N ALA A 416 -29.35 -17.71 -24.36
CA ALA A 416 -29.66 -16.27 -24.46
C ALA A 416 -28.75 -15.63 -25.52
N ASP A 417 -29.34 -15.08 -26.58
CA ASP A 417 -28.66 -14.49 -27.73
C ASP A 417 -28.97 -12.98 -27.78
N PHE A 418 -27.93 -12.16 -27.61
CA PHE A 418 -28.01 -10.72 -27.45
C PHE A 418 -27.73 -10.01 -28.78
N ALA A 419 -28.53 -8.99 -29.10
CA ALA A 419 -28.35 -8.22 -30.33
C ALA A 419 -28.60 -6.71 -30.15
N ARG A 420 -27.99 -5.92 -31.04
CA ARG A 420 -28.23 -4.48 -31.17
C ARG A 420 -28.55 -4.13 -32.61
N THR A 421 -29.61 -3.37 -32.83
CA THR A 421 -30.06 -2.98 -34.18
C THR A 421 -29.14 -1.99 -34.91
N THR A 422 -28.25 -1.30 -34.20
CA THR A 422 -27.37 -0.26 -34.75
C THR A 422 -26.19 -0.03 -33.81
N GLY A 423 -24.97 0.00 -34.36
CA GLY A 423 -23.74 -0.01 -33.56
C GLY A 423 -23.42 -1.39 -32.97
N PRO A 424 -22.28 -1.54 -32.27
CA PRO A 424 -21.86 -2.83 -31.72
C PRO A 424 -22.76 -3.27 -30.56
N MET A 425 -22.94 -4.58 -30.47
CA MET A 425 -23.55 -5.29 -29.35
C MET A 425 -22.45 -5.62 -28.34
N VAL A 426 -22.70 -5.36 -27.07
CA VAL A 426 -21.83 -5.78 -25.94
C VAL A 426 -22.76 -6.12 -24.78
N VAL A 427 -22.58 -7.29 -24.17
CA VAL A 427 -22.97 -7.51 -22.76
C VAL A 427 -21.70 -7.21 -21.96
N ARG A 428 -21.72 -6.14 -21.17
CA ARG A 428 -20.52 -5.52 -20.60
C ARG A 428 -20.24 -5.98 -19.17
N THR A 429 -21.30 -6.38 -18.47
CA THR A 429 -21.35 -6.77 -17.06
C THR A 429 -22.48 -7.79 -16.88
N ILE A 430 -22.28 -8.73 -15.96
CA ILE A 430 -23.29 -9.64 -15.41
C ILE A 430 -23.15 -9.72 -13.89
N ASP A 431 -24.22 -10.14 -13.23
CA ASP A 431 -24.22 -10.51 -11.81
C ASP A 431 -25.36 -11.51 -11.55
N LEU A 432 -25.29 -12.27 -10.46
CA LEU A 432 -26.20 -13.38 -10.17
C LEU A 432 -26.87 -13.29 -8.79
N ASP A 433 -28.21 -13.28 -8.79
CA ASP A 433 -29.02 -13.57 -7.61
C ASP A 433 -29.85 -14.84 -7.84
N GLY A 434 -29.45 -15.91 -7.15
CA GLY A 434 -30.06 -17.22 -7.25
C GLY A 434 -30.16 -17.73 -8.70
N ASP A 435 -31.37 -18.01 -9.16
CA ASP A 435 -31.63 -18.57 -10.50
C ASP A 435 -31.63 -17.50 -11.63
N LEU A 436 -31.21 -16.27 -11.36
CA LEU A 436 -31.27 -15.13 -12.28
C LEU A 436 -29.89 -14.51 -12.53
N ILE A 437 -29.52 -14.45 -13.81
CA ILE A 437 -28.38 -13.67 -14.31
C ILE A 437 -28.90 -12.30 -14.72
N TYR A 438 -28.49 -11.25 -14.02
CA TYR A 438 -28.67 -9.86 -14.41
C TYR A 438 -27.58 -9.51 -15.42
N ALA A 439 -27.93 -8.76 -16.46
CA ALA A 439 -27.00 -8.43 -17.54
C ALA A 439 -27.23 -7.00 -18.03
N ALA A 440 -26.15 -6.26 -18.25
CA ALA A 440 -26.22 -4.90 -18.79
C ALA A 440 -25.09 -4.58 -19.77
N GLY A 441 -25.20 -3.46 -20.49
CA GLY A 441 -24.25 -3.05 -21.51
C GLY A 441 -24.86 -2.28 -22.67
N SER A 442 -24.67 -2.83 -23.87
CA SER A 442 -24.89 -2.21 -25.17
C SER A 442 -25.76 -3.09 -26.08
N PHE A 443 -26.99 -3.39 -25.66
CA PHE A 443 -27.90 -4.25 -26.42
C PHE A 443 -29.35 -3.74 -26.37
N ASN A 444 -30.17 -4.15 -27.34
CA ASN A 444 -31.60 -3.79 -27.36
C ASN A 444 -32.53 -4.93 -27.75
N ARG A 445 -32.01 -6.15 -27.93
CA ARG A 445 -32.75 -7.37 -28.25
C ARG A 445 -32.17 -8.58 -27.52
N LEU A 446 -33.07 -9.51 -27.20
CA LEU A 446 -32.81 -10.85 -26.70
C LEU A 446 -33.57 -11.85 -27.56
N THR A 447 -32.95 -12.97 -27.91
CA THR A 447 -33.61 -14.14 -28.53
C THR A 447 -33.10 -15.44 -27.90
N GLY A 448 -33.82 -16.56 -28.09
CA GLY A 448 -33.38 -17.84 -27.54
C GLY A 448 -34.10 -19.03 -28.16
N ALA A 449 -33.84 -20.23 -27.65
CA ALA A 449 -34.21 -21.49 -28.32
C ALA A 449 -35.72 -21.69 -28.49
N ASN A 450 -36.52 -21.31 -27.48
CA ASN A 450 -37.94 -21.66 -27.37
C ASN A 450 -38.84 -20.43 -27.10
N TRP A 451 -38.35 -19.22 -27.34
CA TRP A 451 -39.06 -17.97 -27.10
C TRP A 451 -38.68 -16.91 -28.15
N GLY A 452 -39.65 -16.07 -28.53
CA GLY A 452 -39.48 -15.06 -29.58
C GLY A 452 -38.76 -13.79 -29.11
N GLU A 453 -38.33 -12.95 -30.07
CA GLU A 453 -37.61 -11.69 -29.81
C GLU A 453 -38.24 -10.84 -28.70
N ILE A 454 -37.46 -10.57 -27.67
CA ILE A 454 -37.78 -9.62 -26.61
C ILE A 454 -37.00 -8.32 -26.84
N LYS A 455 -37.71 -7.20 -26.73
CA LYS A 455 -37.11 -5.86 -26.79
C LYS A 455 -36.76 -5.39 -25.38
N VAL A 456 -35.56 -4.88 -25.25
CA VAL A 456 -34.97 -4.36 -24.01
C VAL A 456 -34.21 -3.08 -24.31
N THR A 457 -33.65 -2.43 -23.29
CA THR A 457 -32.85 -1.22 -23.47
C THR A 457 -31.68 -1.30 -22.49
N ASN A 458 -30.54 -1.76 -22.99
CA ASN A 458 -29.23 -1.82 -22.35
C ASN A 458 -29.11 -2.65 -21.05
N ALA A 459 -30.20 -3.18 -20.50
CA ALA A 459 -30.19 -4.09 -19.35
C ALA A 459 -31.42 -5.02 -19.34
N ALA A 460 -31.25 -6.26 -18.87
CA ALA A 460 -32.30 -7.24 -18.60
C ALA A 460 -31.76 -8.46 -17.82
N ASN A 461 -32.64 -9.26 -17.20
CA ASN A 461 -32.25 -10.54 -16.58
C ASN A 461 -32.74 -11.77 -17.36
N VAL A 462 -32.02 -12.88 -17.21
CA VAL A 462 -32.31 -14.20 -17.79
C VAL A 462 -32.14 -15.31 -16.75
N SER A 463 -32.85 -16.43 -16.92
CA SER A 463 -32.72 -17.59 -16.02
C SER A 463 -31.39 -18.32 -16.21
N ALA A 464 -30.68 -18.59 -15.10
CA ALA A 464 -29.42 -19.34 -15.04
C ALA A 464 -29.49 -20.77 -15.62
N ASP A 465 -30.67 -21.40 -15.57
CA ASP A 465 -30.93 -22.73 -16.11
C ASP A 465 -30.90 -22.79 -17.64
N ASN A 466 -31.49 -21.79 -18.30
CA ASN A 466 -31.97 -21.93 -19.68
C ASN A 466 -31.91 -20.65 -20.53
N GLY A 467 -31.47 -19.53 -19.98
CA GLY A 467 -31.36 -18.24 -20.67
C GLY A 467 -32.69 -17.54 -20.97
N ARG A 468 -33.83 -18.02 -20.46
CA ARG A 468 -35.14 -17.39 -20.70
C ARG A 468 -35.23 -16.04 -19.96
N PRO A 469 -35.68 -14.96 -20.61
CA PRO A 469 -35.72 -13.63 -20.01
C PRO A 469 -36.78 -13.52 -18.92
N GLY A 470 -36.40 -12.90 -17.82
CA GLY A 470 -37.27 -12.56 -16.69
C GLY A 470 -38.06 -11.27 -16.91
N GLN A 471 -38.51 -10.67 -15.80
CA GLN A 471 -39.31 -9.43 -15.81
C GLN A 471 -38.47 -8.17 -15.64
N TRP A 472 -37.25 -8.25 -15.09
CA TRP A 472 -36.41 -7.09 -14.78
C TRP A 472 -35.88 -6.42 -16.05
N ARG A 473 -36.30 -5.18 -16.31
CA ARG A 473 -36.00 -4.42 -17.55
C ARG A 473 -36.00 -2.91 -17.30
N PRO A 474 -34.93 -2.35 -16.69
CA PRO A 474 -34.98 -1.00 -16.14
C PRO A 474 -35.03 0.15 -17.16
N GLN A 475 -34.61 -0.06 -18.41
CA GLN A 475 -34.57 0.96 -19.46
C GLN A 475 -33.67 2.20 -19.19
N PRO A 476 -32.37 2.01 -18.82
CA PRO A 476 -31.38 3.10 -18.80
C PRO A 476 -31.16 3.74 -20.17
N ARG A 477 -31.15 5.08 -20.23
CA ARG A 477 -31.11 5.87 -21.49
C ARG A 477 -29.70 6.04 -22.10
N SER A 478 -28.77 5.17 -21.80
CA SER A 478 -27.51 4.97 -22.53
C SER A 478 -26.93 3.60 -22.14
N HIS A 479 -25.72 3.32 -22.58
CA HIS A 479 -24.94 2.17 -22.14
C HIS A 479 -24.77 2.17 -20.61
N VAL A 480 -25.01 1.01 -20.03
CA VAL A 480 -24.58 0.65 -18.66
C VAL A 480 -23.16 0.09 -18.80
N VAL A 481 -22.30 0.36 -17.82
CA VAL A 481 -20.96 -0.23 -17.75
C VAL A 481 -20.96 -1.37 -16.75
N ASP A 482 -21.61 -1.17 -15.59
CA ASP A 482 -21.49 -2.06 -14.45
C ASP A 482 -22.82 -2.20 -13.71
N LEU A 483 -23.03 -3.32 -13.02
CA LEU A 483 -24.21 -3.61 -12.22
C LEU A 483 -23.87 -4.51 -11.04
N ASP A 484 -24.59 -4.33 -9.94
CA ASP A 484 -24.45 -5.11 -8.70
C ASP A 484 -25.84 -5.32 -8.09
N VAL A 485 -26.22 -6.56 -7.83
CA VAL A 485 -27.47 -6.93 -7.15
C VAL A 485 -27.22 -6.87 -5.65
N SER A 486 -28.08 -6.14 -4.93
CA SER A 486 -27.85 -5.91 -3.50
C SER A 486 -27.77 -7.20 -2.70
N VAL A 487 -26.99 -7.19 -1.62
CA VAL A 487 -26.81 -8.34 -0.70
C VAL A 487 -28.13 -8.80 -0.09
N ASP A 488 -29.13 -7.92 -0.01
CA ASP A 488 -30.51 -8.24 0.43
C ASP A 488 -31.44 -8.78 -0.68
N GLY A 489 -30.98 -8.86 -1.93
CA GLY A 489 -31.73 -9.30 -3.11
C GLY A 489 -32.88 -8.38 -3.54
N THR A 490 -32.99 -7.17 -2.99
CA THR A 490 -34.14 -6.28 -3.25
C THR A 490 -33.90 -5.24 -4.35
N ARG A 491 -32.64 -4.93 -4.68
CA ARG A 491 -32.26 -3.86 -5.60
C ARG A 491 -31.16 -4.30 -6.56
N VAL A 492 -30.98 -3.52 -7.63
CA VAL A 492 -29.80 -3.58 -8.50
C VAL A 492 -29.25 -2.16 -8.64
N LEU A 493 -27.98 -2.01 -8.29
CA LEU A 493 -27.14 -0.86 -8.56
C LEU A 493 -26.69 -0.90 -10.02
N LEU A 494 -26.52 0.27 -10.64
CA LEU A 494 -26.14 0.40 -12.05
C LEU A 494 -25.16 1.56 -12.20
N GLY A 495 -23.97 1.32 -12.76
CA GLY A 495 -23.00 2.34 -13.17
C GLY A 495 -23.00 2.55 -14.68
N GLY A 496 -22.84 3.78 -15.18
CA GLY A 496 -22.54 3.98 -16.59
C GLY A 496 -22.78 5.37 -17.18
N TYR A 497 -23.02 5.39 -18.50
CA TYR A 497 -23.16 6.60 -19.31
C TYR A 497 -24.62 7.09 -19.45
N PHE A 498 -25.59 6.42 -18.83
CA PHE A 498 -27.01 6.78 -18.91
C PHE A 498 -27.30 8.04 -18.10
N ASN A 499 -28.13 8.94 -18.64
CA ASN A 499 -28.50 10.17 -17.92
C ASN A 499 -29.83 10.06 -17.16
N ARG A 500 -30.50 8.90 -17.25
CA ARG A 500 -31.74 8.54 -16.52
C ARG A 500 -32.12 7.07 -16.71
N ILE A 501 -32.99 6.57 -15.85
CA ILE A 501 -33.69 5.29 -15.99
C ILE A 501 -35.19 5.57 -16.19
N VAL A 502 -35.78 5.01 -17.26
CA VAL A 502 -37.10 5.41 -17.76
C VAL A 502 -37.15 6.94 -18.02
N GLU A 503 -37.81 7.69 -17.14
CA GLU A 503 -37.91 9.15 -17.18
C GLU A 503 -37.34 9.84 -15.93
N ASP A 504 -36.76 9.08 -14.97
CA ASP A 504 -36.23 9.63 -13.72
C ASP A 504 -34.73 9.97 -13.84
N GLU A 505 -34.42 11.26 -13.83
CA GLU A 505 -33.05 11.79 -13.94
C GLU A 505 -32.25 11.72 -12.64
N ASN A 506 -32.85 11.41 -11.49
CA ASN A 506 -32.07 11.08 -10.29
C ASN A 506 -31.29 9.78 -10.51
N HIS A 507 -31.87 8.83 -11.24
CA HIS A 507 -31.24 7.57 -11.63
C HIS A 507 -30.38 7.76 -12.90
N GLY A 508 -29.59 8.83 -12.94
CA GLY A 508 -28.59 9.10 -13.97
C GLY A 508 -27.19 8.80 -13.48
N TYR A 509 -26.39 8.13 -14.31
CA TYR A 509 -24.99 7.72 -14.16
C TYR A 509 -24.72 6.69 -13.07
N PHE A 510 -25.39 6.84 -11.93
CA PHE A 510 -25.56 5.85 -10.89
C PHE A 510 -27.08 5.62 -10.75
N GLY A 511 -27.55 4.39 -10.94
CA GLY A 511 -28.96 4.03 -10.91
C GLY A 511 -29.23 2.98 -9.84
N ILE A 512 -30.39 3.08 -9.18
CA ILE A 512 -30.83 2.11 -8.16
C ILE A 512 -32.25 1.67 -8.54
N VAL A 513 -32.43 0.39 -8.86
CA VAL A 513 -33.72 -0.14 -9.36
C VAL A 513 -34.17 -1.35 -8.54
N ASP A 514 -35.48 -1.60 -8.49
CA ASP A 514 -36.07 -2.81 -7.89
C ASP A 514 -35.57 -4.08 -8.63
N ALA A 515 -35.10 -5.09 -7.91
CA ALA A 515 -34.52 -6.31 -8.50
C ALA A 515 -35.55 -7.21 -9.23
N SER A 516 -36.83 -7.12 -8.91
CA SER A 516 -37.87 -7.97 -9.50
C SER A 516 -38.32 -7.50 -10.89
N VAL A 517 -38.41 -6.19 -11.13
CA VAL A 517 -38.96 -5.59 -12.36
C VAL A 517 -38.12 -4.45 -12.96
N GLY A 518 -37.18 -3.87 -12.22
CA GLY A 518 -36.29 -2.82 -12.71
C GLY A 518 -36.90 -1.42 -12.68
N ASN A 519 -37.99 -1.20 -11.95
CA ASN A 519 -38.50 0.16 -11.74
C ASN A 519 -37.50 0.98 -10.89
N PRO A 520 -37.30 2.28 -11.17
CA PRO A 520 -36.56 3.18 -10.28
C PRO A 520 -37.10 3.09 -8.85
N VAL A 521 -36.21 2.87 -7.87
CA VAL A 521 -36.58 2.85 -6.45
C VAL A 521 -37.08 4.25 -6.04
N PRO A 522 -38.27 4.41 -5.43
CA PRO A 522 -38.75 5.72 -5.03
C PRO A 522 -37.91 6.34 -3.90
N GLY A 523 -37.68 7.65 -3.98
CA GLY A 523 -37.00 8.39 -2.90
C GLY A 523 -35.47 8.29 -2.93
N ILE A 524 -34.87 7.91 -4.07
CA ILE A 524 -33.43 8.00 -4.29
C ILE A 524 -33.02 9.45 -4.54
N GLY A 525 -31.93 9.90 -3.91
CA GLY A 525 -31.42 11.26 -4.07
C GLY A 525 -30.65 11.48 -5.37
N ALA A 526 -30.47 12.74 -5.77
CA ALA A 526 -29.69 13.08 -6.95
C ALA A 526 -28.20 12.80 -6.74
N TRP A 527 -27.57 12.11 -7.70
CA TRP A 527 -26.13 11.83 -7.66
C TRP A 527 -25.30 13.13 -7.78
N GLN A 528 -24.21 13.20 -7.01
CA GLN A 528 -23.33 14.37 -6.92
C GLN A 528 -21.99 14.12 -7.63
N PRO A 529 -21.79 14.60 -8.87
CA PRO A 529 -20.52 14.42 -9.58
C PRO A 529 -19.37 15.18 -8.91
N SER A 530 -18.15 14.67 -9.03
CA SER A 530 -16.91 15.39 -8.66
C SER A 530 -16.65 16.62 -9.54
N THR A 531 -17.21 16.65 -10.76
CA THR A 531 -17.05 17.76 -11.70
C THR A 531 -18.18 17.87 -12.74
N THR A 532 -18.22 18.97 -13.49
CA THR A 532 -19.23 19.18 -14.54
C THR A 532 -18.83 18.63 -15.92
N ARG A 533 -17.61 18.09 -16.06
CA ARG A 533 -17.00 17.69 -17.35
C ARG A 533 -17.43 16.30 -17.82
N ALA A 534 -16.91 15.24 -17.20
CA ALA A 534 -17.45 13.89 -17.35
C ALA A 534 -18.29 13.53 -16.10
N LYS A 535 -19.16 12.52 -16.25
CA LYS A 535 -20.17 12.17 -15.26
C LYS A 535 -20.50 10.67 -15.15
N TYR A 536 -19.83 9.80 -15.89
CA TYR A 536 -20.16 8.37 -15.88
C TYR A 536 -19.58 7.68 -14.65
N GLN A 537 -20.18 6.57 -14.23
CA GLN A 537 -19.58 5.65 -13.26
C GLN A 537 -19.16 4.36 -13.98
N GLN A 538 -18.07 3.76 -13.51
CA GLN A 538 -17.45 2.55 -14.05
C GLN A 538 -17.68 1.33 -13.15
N ALA A 539 -17.83 1.55 -11.84
CA ALA A 539 -18.01 0.52 -10.84
C ALA A 539 -19.07 0.94 -9.80
N VAL A 540 -19.90 0.00 -9.34
CA VAL A 540 -20.88 0.13 -8.25
C VAL A 540 -20.81 -1.10 -7.33
N LEU A 541 -21.09 -0.93 -6.04
CA LEU A 541 -21.04 -2.04 -5.07
C LEU A 541 -21.92 -1.77 -3.84
N ASP A 542 -22.62 -2.79 -3.34
CA ASP A 542 -23.28 -2.83 -2.04
C ASP A 542 -22.34 -3.40 -0.96
N LEU A 543 -22.13 -2.66 0.14
CA LEU A 543 -21.30 -3.16 1.25
C LEU A 543 -22.09 -4.09 2.20
N GLY A 544 -23.37 -4.34 1.94
CA GLY A 544 -24.24 -5.25 2.71
C GLY A 544 -24.69 -4.72 4.07
N ASP A 545 -24.20 -3.57 4.51
CA ASP A 545 -24.54 -2.93 5.80
C ASP A 545 -25.48 -1.72 5.67
N GLY A 546 -25.96 -1.45 4.46
CA GLY A 546 -26.80 -0.29 4.12
C GLY A 546 -26.00 0.93 3.63
N ARG A 547 -24.70 0.79 3.38
CA ARG A 547 -23.89 1.72 2.59
C ARG A 547 -23.68 1.17 1.18
N ILE A 548 -23.72 2.06 0.18
CA ILE A 548 -23.42 1.74 -1.21
C ILE A 548 -22.28 2.60 -1.72
N PHE A 549 -21.52 2.04 -2.63
CA PHE A 549 -20.27 2.60 -3.09
C PHE A 549 -20.27 2.68 -4.62
N THR A 550 -19.61 3.71 -5.18
CA THR A 550 -19.53 3.94 -6.62
C THR A 550 -18.24 4.66 -6.97
N GLY A 551 -17.72 4.38 -8.17
CA GLY A 551 -16.57 5.09 -8.70
C GLY A 551 -16.60 5.23 -10.22
N GLY A 552 -15.80 6.16 -10.74
CA GLY A 552 -15.61 6.32 -12.18
C GLY A 552 -15.01 7.66 -12.59
N SER A 553 -15.73 8.37 -13.47
CA SER A 553 -15.19 9.45 -14.27
C SER A 553 -14.65 10.61 -13.45
N GLU A 554 -13.46 11.07 -13.83
CA GLU A 554 -12.75 12.17 -13.19
C GLU A 554 -12.42 11.78 -11.73
N HIS A 555 -11.85 10.56 -11.62
CA HIS A 555 -11.11 10.04 -10.48
C HIS A 555 -11.92 9.86 -9.18
N ASN A 556 -13.24 9.68 -9.27
CA ASN A 556 -14.11 9.73 -8.09
C ASN A 556 -14.33 8.36 -7.45
N ILE A 557 -14.36 8.38 -6.12
CA ILE A 557 -14.67 7.30 -5.19
C ILE A 557 -15.72 7.90 -4.24
N GLN A 558 -16.92 7.33 -4.12
CA GLN A 558 -18.01 7.93 -3.34
C GLN A 558 -18.83 6.90 -2.57
N LEU A 559 -18.84 7.04 -1.24
CA LEU A 559 -19.64 6.25 -0.32
C LEU A 559 -20.95 6.98 0.01
N TRP A 560 -22.07 6.26 -0.06
CA TRP A 560 -23.41 6.80 0.10
C TRP A 560 -24.24 5.97 1.08
N ASP A 561 -25.26 6.59 1.67
CA ASP A 561 -26.31 5.85 2.37
C ASP A 561 -27.22 5.07 1.39
N TRP A 562 -27.95 4.08 1.90
CA TRP A 562 -28.79 3.16 1.12
C TRP A 562 -29.72 3.81 0.09
N ASN A 563 -30.21 5.03 0.35
CA ASN A 563 -31.12 5.74 -0.55
C ASN A 563 -30.44 6.88 -1.31
N ARG A 564 -29.11 6.99 -1.22
CA ARG A 564 -28.30 8.03 -1.84
C ARG A 564 -28.82 9.45 -1.57
N GLN A 565 -29.29 9.67 -0.35
CA GLN A 565 -29.72 10.96 0.18
C GLN A 565 -28.53 11.73 0.77
N ASN A 566 -27.55 11.01 1.32
CA ASN A 566 -26.37 11.57 1.97
C ASN A 566 -25.11 10.94 1.37
N LEU A 567 -24.22 11.79 0.82
CA LEU A 567 -22.85 11.39 0.55
C LEU A 567 -22.18 11.26 1.93
N LEU A 568 -21.81 10.04 2.30
CA LEU A 568 -21.21 9.74 3.59
C LEU A 568 -19.72 10.11 3.57
N ASP A 569 -19.04 9.75 2.48
CA ASP A 569 -17.65 10.12 2.25
C ASP A 569 -17.30 10.10 0.75
N ALA A 570 -16.18 10.70 0.38
CA ALA A 570 -15.62 10.62 -0.95
C ALA A 570 -14.09 10.70 -0.95
N ALA A 571 -13.48 10.13 -1.98
CA ALA A 571 -12.08 10.35 -2.30
C ALA A 571 -11.90 10.69 -3.79
N ILE A 572 -10.81 11.40 -4.08
CA ILE A 572 -10.38 11.77 -5.43
C ILE A 572 -8.96 11.29 -5.63
N THR A 573 -8.64 10.57 -6.71
CA THR A 573 -7.24 10.26 -7.03
C THR A 573 -6.56 11.46 -7.72
N LYS A 574 -5.24 11.60 -7.56
CA LYS A 574 -4.46 12.50 -8.42
C LYS A 574 -4.60 12.06 -9.88
N ALA A 575 -4.37 13.01 -10.79
CA ALA A 575 -4.45 12.84 -12.24
C ALA A 575 -3.70 11.60 -12.78
N GLY A 576 -4.42 10.47 -12.86
CA GLY A 576 -4.06 9.18 -13.47
C GLY A 576 -5.33 8.37 -13.79
N GLY A 577 -6.25 8.99 -14.54
CA GLY A 577 -7.64 8.55 -14.79
C GLY A 577 -8.42 7.83 -13.69
N ASP A 578 -9.44 7.13 -14.15
CA ASP A 578 -10.67 6.83 -13.41
C ASP A 578 -10.56 5.59 -12.52
N THR A 579 -11.44 5.50 -11.53
CA THR A 579 -11.82 4.21 -10.92
C THR A 579 -12.41 3.30 -12.01
N GLN A 580 -12.02 2.04 -12.03
CA GLN A 580 -12.31 1.09 -13.13
C GLN A 580 -12.99 -0.20 -12.66
N ALA A 581 -12.64 -0.70 -11.48
CA ALA A 581 -13.28 -1.84 -10.83
C ALA A 581 -13.21 -1.68 -9.31
N MET A 582 -14.09 -2.38 -8.58
CA MET A 582 -14.18 -2.37 -7.12
C MET A 582 -14.60 -3.77 -6.67
N GLU A 583 -14.13 -4.22 -5.52
CA GLU A 583 -14.51 -5.53 -4.94
C GLU A 583 -14.31 -5.52 -3.41
N VAL A 584 -15.09 -6.31 -2.66
CA VAL A 584 -14.87 -6.54 -1.23
C VAL A 584 -14.21 -7.91 -1.03
N VAL A 585 -12.98 -7.91 -0.52
CA VAL A 585 -12.22 -9.13 -0.24
C VAL A 585 -11.83 -9.15 1.24
N GLY A 586 -12.52 -9.98 2.02
CA GLY A 586 -12.43 -9.98 3.48
C GLY A 586 -12.94 -8.67 4.07
N ASP A 587 -12.18 -8.08 5.00
CA ASP A 587 -12.57 -6.86 5.72
C ASP A 587 -12.29 -5.56 4.93
N TYR A 588 -11.87 -5.66 3.65
CA TYR A 588 -11.41 -4.53 2.85
C TYR A 588 -12.18 -4.37 1.52
N ALA A 589 -12.58 -3.14 1.22
CA ALA A 589 -13.03 -2.73 -0.10
C ALA A 589 -11.83 -2.27 -0.94
N TYR A 590 -11.55 -2.99 -2.02
CA TYR A 590 -10.50 -2.69 -2.97
C TYR A 590 -11.03 -1.83 -4.12
N VAL A 591 -10.21 -0.87 -4.58
CA VAL A 591 -10.57 0.05 -5.67
C VAL A 591 -9.44 0.07 -6.69
N ALA A 592 -9.74 -0.37 -7.90
CA ALA A 592 -8.83 -0.41 -9.03
C ALA A 592 -8.98 0.83 -9.92
N CYS A 593 -7.85 1.25 -10.52
CA CYS A 593 -7.72 2.42 -11.36
C CYS A 593 -6.49 2.28 -12.29
N HIS A 594 -6.30 3.28 -13.16
CA HIS A 594 -5.01 3.54 -13.81
C HIS A 594 -4.21 4.66 -13.14
N CYS A 595 -4.53 4.85 -11.86
CA CYS A 595 -4.09 5.97 -11.04
C CYS A 595 -2.80 5.66 -10.28
N GLY A 596 -2.10 6.74 -9.94
CA GLY A 596 -0.83 6.69 -9.27
C GLY A 596 -0.58 7.96 -8.50
N ASP A 597 0.56 8.00 -7.83
CA ASP A 597 0.94 9.00 -6.84
C ASP A 597 0.02 9.00 -5.62
N TRP A 598 -1.18 9.57 -5.68
CA TRP A 598 -1.98 9.89 -4.47
C TRP A 598 -3.48 9.66 -4.61
N VAL A 599 -4.12 9.32 -3.51
CA VAL A 599 -5.56 9.50 -3.25
C VAL A 599 -5.75 10.61 -2.19
N TYR A 600 -6.77 11.44 -2.34
CA TYR A 600 -7.15 12.50 -1.41
C TYR A 600 -8.51 12.12 -0.80
N GLU A 601 -8.59 11.90 0.52
CA GLU A 601 -9.83 11.47 1.17
C GLU A 601 -10.63 12.62 1.78
N GLY A 602 -11.92 12.41 2.03
CA GLY A 602 -12.83 13.43 2.58
C GLY A 602 -13.24 14.50 1.58
N THR A 603 -12.93 14.33 0.29
CA THR A 603 -13.23 15.32 -0.75
C THR A 603 -13.83 14.67 -1.99
N ASN A 604 -14.75 15.40 -2.63
CA ASN A 604 -15.32 15.09 -3.94
C ASN A 604 -14.93 16.19 -4.94
N SER A 605 -13.86 16.96 -4.68
CA SER A 605 -13.47 18.15 -5.46
C SER A 605 -12.40 17.82 -6.51
N TRP A 606 -12.71 18.03 -7.79
CA TRP A 606 -11.79 17.81 -8.92
C TRP A 606 -11.88 18.95 -9.95
N PRO A 607 -10.78 19.41 -10.61
CA PRO A 607 -9.42 18.86 -10.72
C PRO A 607 -8.41 19.36 -9.71
N THR A 608 -8.82 20.21 -8.78
CA THR A 608 -7.95 20.74 -7.72
C THR A 608 -8.58 20.37 -6.39
N PRO A 609 -8.28 19.18 -5.84
CA PRO A 609 -8.75 18.78 -4.53
C PRO A 609 -8.48 19.84 -3.47
N THR A 610 -9.53 20.19 -2.74
CA THR A 610 -9.52 21.05 -1.57
C THR A 610 -10.29 20.35 -0.46
N ASP A 611 -10.09 20.79 0.77
CA ASP A 611 -10.90 20.37 1.93
C ASP A 611 -10.84 18.84 2.18
N TYR A 612 -9.75 18.18 1.75
CA TYR A 612 -9.44 16.78 2.04
C TYR A 612 -8.89 16.64 3.47
N ARG A 613 -9.13 15.49 4.10
CA ARG A 613 -8.70 15.19 5.49
C ARG A 613 -7.32 14.53 5.58
N SER A 614 -6.96 13.74 4.57
CA SER A 614 -5.78 12.88 4.50
C SER A 614 -5.41 12.69 3.03
N LYS A 615 -4.18 12.25 2.79
CA LYS A 615 -3.66 12.11 1.43
C LYS A 615 -2.57 11.05 1.33
N GLU A 616 -2.94 9.92 0.73
CA GLU A 616 -2.17 8.68 0.84
C GLU A 616 -1.65 8.17 -0.51
N PRO A 617 -0.55 7.41 -0.53
CA PRO A 617 0.00 6.84 -1.76
C PRO A 617 -0.89 5.72 -2.34
N ILE A 618 -1.14 5.78 -3.66
CA ILE A 618 -1.87 4.75 -4.42
C ILE A 618 -1.11 4.38 -5.70
N ASN A 619 -1.17 3.10 -6.11
CA ASN A 619 -0.57 2.61 -7.35
C ASN A 619 -1.43 1.52 -7.98
N LEU A 620 -2.29 1.92 -8.93
CA LEU A 620 -3.27 1.12 -9.68
C LEU A 620 -4.39 0.46 -8.84
N VAL A 621 -4.15 0.16 -7.57
CA VAL A 621 -5.17 -0.29 -6.61
C VAL A 621 -4.86 0.27 -5.22
N GLY A 622 -5.92 0.61 -4.49
CA GLY A 622 -5.89 0.96 -3.08
C GLY A 622 -6.98 0.20 -2.31
N ARG A 623 -6.95 0.22 -0.98
CA ARG A 623 -7.96 -0.46 -0.15
C ARG A 623 -8.44 0.39 1.02
N TRP A 624 -9.72 0.27 1.33
CA TRP A 624 -10.37 0.89 2.48
C TRP A 624 -10.84 -0.20 3.43
N ASP A 625 -10.62 -0.01 4.72
CA ASP A 625 -11.24 -0.83 5.76
C ASP A 625 -12.77 -0.67 5.68
N VAL A 626 -13.52 -1.78 5.58
CA VAL A 626 -14.97 -1.70 5.32
C VAL A 626 -15.69 -1.06 6.52
N GLU A 627 -15.37 -1.45 7.76
CA GLU A 627 -16.07 -0.97 8.97
C GLU A 627 -15.90 0.55 9.15
N THR A 628 -14.66 1.04 9.07
CA THR A 628 -14.30 2.43 9.39
C THR A 628 -14.27 3.36 8.18
N TRP A 629 -14.12 2.83 6.97
CA TRP A 629 -13.92 3.56 5.73
C TRP A 629 -12.69 4.48 5.70
N ASN A 630 -11.62 4.09 6.39
CA ASN A 630 -10.31 4.74 6.26
C ASN A 630 -9.47 4.04 5.19
N TYR A 631 -8.70 4.80 4.40
CA TYR A 631 -7.68 4.22 3.52
C TYR A 631 -6.60 3.52 4.32
N ASP A 632 -6.31 2.26 4.00
CA ASP A 632 -5.31 1.49 4.71
C ASP A 632 -3.94 1.55 4.02
N THR A 633 -3.02 2.28 4.64
CA THR A 633 -1.64 2.49 4.18
C THR A 633 -0.71 1.33 4.50
N SER A 634 -1.14 0.32 5.28
CA SER A 634 -0.31 -0.83 5.65
C SER A 634 0.05 -1.72 4.46
N TRP A 635 -0.75 -1.67 3.39
CA TRP A 635 -0.48 -2.34 2.12
C TRP A 635 -0.37 -1.34 0.97
N TYR A 636 0.70 -1.48 0.17
CA TYR A 636 0.94 -0.64 -0.99
C TYR A 636 1.66 -1.44 -2.09
N PRO A 637 0.99 -1.77 -3.21
CA PRO A 637 1.56 -2.53 -4.32
C PRO A 637 2.45 -1.65 -5.21
N SER A 638 3.49 -1.09 -4.60
CA SER A 638 4.48 -0.10 -5.06
C SER A 638 5.14 -0.31 -6.42
N SER A 639 4.86 -1.43 -7.07
CA SER A 639 5.65 -1.97 -8.16
C SER A 639 4.85 -2.55 -9.33
N LEU A 640 3.51 -2.54 -9.24
CA LEU A 640 2.66 -2.84 -10.39
C LEU A 640 2.89 -1.79 -11.49
N HIS A 641 3.03 -2.26 -12.73
CA HIS A 641 3.25 -1.45 -13.90
C HIS A 641 2.50 -2.03 -15.10
N GLY A 642 1.61 -1.21 -15.68
CA GLY A 642 0.94 -1.50 -16.95
C GLY A 642 1.88 -1.39 -18.16
N GLU A 643 1.56 -2.08 -19.25
CA GLU A 643 2.25 -1.96 -20.55
C GLU A 643 1.90 -0.64 -21.26
N TYR A 644 0.66 -0.19 -21.12
CA TYR A 644 0.09 0.92 -21.89
C TYR A 644 -0.37 2.10 -21.00
N GLY A 645 -0.46 1.88 -19.68
CA GLY A 645 -0.93 2.87 -18.71
C GLY A 645 -2.45 2.85 -18.53
N GLU A 646 -3.08 1.70 -18.81
CA GLU A 646 -4.54 1.52 -18.81
C GLU A 646 -5.07 0.91 -17.51
N GLY A 647 -4.17 0.44 -16.63
CA GLY A 647 -4.44 0.10 -15.24
C GLY A 647 -5.13 -1.23 -15.02
N ILE A 648 -5.78 -1.34 -13.86
CA ILE A 648 -6.51 -2.53 -13.41
C ILE A 648 -7.99 -2.35 -13.75
N TRP A 649 -8.57 -3.38 -14.38
CA TRP A 649 -9.93 -3.41 -14.90
C TRP A 649 -10.84 -4.41 -14.18
N THR A 650 -10.28 -5.22 -13.28
CA THR A 650 -10.97 -6.27 -12.53
C THR A 650 -10.16 -6.62 -11.29
N ILE A 651 -10.87 -6.91 -10.20
CA ILE A 651 -10.37 -7.39 -8.92
C ILE A 651 -11.17 -8.66 -8.59
N ASP A 652 -10.57 -9.61 -7.89
CA ASP A 652 -11.29 -10.74 -7.30
C ASP A 652 -10.56 -11.26 -6.04
N GLY A 653 -11.22 -12.06 -5.22
CA GLY A 653 -10.66 -12.76 -4.06
C GLY A 653 -10.58 -14.27 -4.27
N ASP A 654 -9.76 -14.97 -3.47
CA ASP A 654 -9.81 -16.43 -3.37
C ASP A 654 -10.00 -16.91 -1.92
N ASP A 655 -10.46 -18.16 -1.77
CA ASP A 655 -10.69 -18.82 -0.49
C ASP A 655 -9.40 -18.99 0.36
N GLU A 656 -8.21 -18.75 -0.23
CA GLU A 656 -6.92 -18.72 0.48
C GLU A 656 -6.60 -17.32 1.04
N GLY A 657 -7.49 -16.35 0.88
CA GLY A 657 -7.34 -14.98 1.36
C GLY A 657 -6.42 -14.11 0.50
N CYS A 658 -6.20 -14.49 -0.76
CA CYS A 658 -5.40 -13.71 -1.70
C CYS A 658 -6.27 -12.81 -2.59
N LEU A 659 -5.72 -11.64 -2.92
CA LEU A 659 -6.28 -10.68 -3.86
C LEU A 659 -5.75 -10.95 -5.27
N TRP A 660 -6.63 -11.03 -6.25
CA TRP A 660 -6.32 -11.07 -7.67
C TRP A 660 -6.65 -9.72 -8.31
N VAL A 661 -5.80 -9.26 -9.23
CA VAL A 661 -6.02 -8.04 -10.01
C VAL A 661 -5.62 -8.25 -11.47
N GLY A 662 -6.44 -7.75 -12.41
CA GLY A 662 -6.25 -7.95 -13.86
C GLY A 662 -6.36 -6.65 -14.65
N GLY A 663 -5.58 -6.51 -15.72
CA GLY A 663 -5.66 -5.34 -16.61
C GLY A 663 -4.61 -5.35 -17.72
N ASP A 664 -3.89 -4.23 -17.88
CA ASP A 664 -2.75 -4.10 -18.80
C ASP A 664 -1.40 -4.48 -18.16
N LEU A 665 -1.44 -5.21 -17.04
CA LEU A 665 -0.29 -5.45 -16.16
C LEU A 665 0.87 -6.18 -16.87
N LYS A 666 1.98 -5.48 -17.02
CA LYS A 666 3.22 -6.02 -17.58
C LYS A 666 4.09 -6.67 -16.53
N ARG A 667 4.26 -5.99 -15.39
CA ARG A 667 5.33 -6.27 -14.44
C ARG A 667 5.03 -5.82 -13.01
N GLY A 668 5.54 -6.56 -12.03
CA GLY A 668 5.60 -6.22 -10.62
C GLY A 668 7.02 -5.88 -10.12
N GLY A 669 7.23 -6.07 -8.81
CA GLY A 669 8.45 -5.71 -8.07
C GLY A 669 9.74 -6.28 -8.63
N TRP A 670 10.70 -5.40 -8.97
CA TRP A 670 12.03 -5.80 -9.44
C TRP A 670 12.76 -6.69 -8.43
N SER A 671 12.96 -7.96 -8.76
CA SER A 671 13.76 -8.89 -7.96
C SER A 671 15.23 -8.99 -8.40
N GLY A 672 15.60 -8.33 -9.50
CA GLY A 672 16.84 -8.61 -10.22
C GLY A 672 16.69 -9.68 -11.31
N ASN A 673 15.49 -10.25 -11.47
CA ASN A 673 15.17 -11.25 -12.49
C ASN A 673 13.82 -10.95 -13.15
N GLU A 674 13.85 -10.45 -14.39
CA GLU A 674 12.67 -10.10 -15.18
C GLU A 674 11.62 -11.23 -15.28
N ALA A 675 12.05 -12.50 -15.31
CA ALA A 675 11.13 -13.64 -15.37
C ALA A 675 10.33 -13.84 -14.08
N ASN A 676 10.85 -13.39 -12.93
CA ASN A 676 10.16 -13.44 -11.63
C ASN A 676 9.26 -12.20 -11.40
N ASP A 677 9.34 -11.21 -12.28
CA ASP A 677 8.68 -9.93 -12.13
C ASP A 677 7.59 -9.73 -13.20
N TRP A 678 7.54 -10.58 -14.22
CA TRP A 678 6.54 -10.57 -15.29
C TRP A 678 5.18 -11.04 -14.80
N LEU A 679 4.11 -10.37 -15.25
CA LEU A 679 2.74 -10.61 -14.81
C LEU A 679 1.81 -11.19 -15.89
N GLY A 680 2.04 -10.86 -17.16
CA GLY A 680 1.19 -11.37 -18.25
C GLY A 680 -0.31 -11.02 -18.07
N GLY A 681 -0.62 -9.77 -17.73
CA GLY A 681 -1.98 -9.25 -17.65
C GLY A 681 -2.66 -9.31 -16.27
N PHE A 682 -2.18 -10.14 -15.33
CA PHE A 682 -2.77 -10.23 -13.98
C PHE A 682 -1.73 -10.47 -12.88
N ALA A 683 -2.11 -10.21 -11.62
CA ALA A 683 -1.27 -10.46 -10.45
C ALA A 683 -2.10 -11.04 -9.30
N ARG A 684 -1.48 -11.92 -8.51
CA ARG A 684 -2.00 -12.44 -7.24
C ARG A 684 -1.18 -11.86 -6.08
N PHE A 685 -1.82 -11.45 -5.01
CA PHE A 685 -1.20 -11.00 -3.76
C PHE A 685 -1.79 -11.80 -2.61
N CYS A 686 -0.98 -12.64 -1.95
CA CYS A 686 -1.42 -13.41 -0.81
C CYS A 686 -0.99 -12.78 0.51
N GLN A 687 -1.69 -13.16 1.59
CA GLN A 687 -1.20 -12.99 2.95
C GLN A 687 0.12 -13.76 3.15
N ASP A 688 0.95 -13.33 4.10
CA ASP A 688 2.18 -14.05 4.46
C ASP A 688 1.91 -15.17 5.48
N VAL A 689 1.09 -16.14 5.09
CA VAL A 689 0.53 -17.21 5.96
C VAL A 689 1.56 -18.14 6.59
N ALA A 690 2.82 -18.11 6.15
CA ALA A 690 3.92 -18.86 6.75
C ALA A 690 4.39 -18.27 8.10
N ASN A 691 3.85 -17.12 8.51
CA ASN A 691 4.42 -16.25 9.53
C ASN A 691 3.37 -15.76 10.56
N LEU A 692 2.36 -16.59 10.88
CA LEU A 692 1.21 -16.20 11.74
C LEU A 692 1.09 -16.96 13.07
N GLN A 693 2.02 -17.88 13.38
CA GLN A 693 2.04 -18.57 14.67
C GLN A 693 3.13 -17.95 15.54
N PRO A 694 2.80 -17.41 16.72
CA PRO A 694 3.83 -16.93 17.63
C PRO A 694 4.70 -18.08 18.17
N PRO A 695 5.98 -17.81 18.49
CA PRO A 695 6.86 -18.80 19.13
C PRO A 695 6.27 -19.39 20.41
N THR A 696 6.74 -20.58 20.79
CA THR A 696 6.39 -21.17 22.09
C THR A 696 6.89 -20.31 23.24
N GLU A 697 6.21 -20.36 24.39
CA GLU A 697 6.68 -19.74 25.63
C GLU A 697 8.11 -20.18 26.02
N PRO A 698 8.98 -19.26 26.46
CA PRO A 698 10.25 -19.61 27.10
C PRO A 698 10.04 -20.45 28.36
N THR A 699 10.64 -21.64 28.46
CA THR A 699 10.46 -22.50 29.65
C THR A 699 11.45 -22.15 30.76
N ASP A 700 11.30 -22.76 31.96
CA ASP A 700 12.30 -22.74 33.04
C ASP A 700 12.89 -21.35 33.38
N PHE A 701 12.07 -20.30 33.33
CA PHE A 701 12.50 -18.93 33.61
C PHE A 701 12.84 -18.73 35.09
N ASP A 702 14.04 -18.20 35.36
CA ASP A 702 14.56 -17.95 36.70
C ASP A 702 15.40 -16.66 36.74
N VAL A 703 15.45 -16.03 37.92
CA VAL A 703 16.16 -14.76 38.15
C VAL A 703 16.92 -14.85 39.47
N GLN A 704 18.25 -14.71 39.39
CA GLN A 704 19.15 -14.79 40.55
C GLN A 704 19.87 -13.46 40.75
N VAL A 705 19.79 -12.89 41.95
CA VAL A 705 20.51 -11.65 42.31
C VAL A 705 22.00 -11.98 42.56
N GLU A 706 22.89 -11.35 41.79
CA GLU A 706 24.33 -11.55 41.86
C GLU A 706 25.07 -10.22 42.04
N GLY A 707 25.45 -9.91 43.29
CA GLY A 707 26.13 -8.65 43.62
C GLY A 707 25.15 -7.47 43.54
N PRO A 708 25.46 -6.40 42.78
CA PRO A 708 24.51 -5.31 42.54
C PRO A 708 23.47 -5.62 41.46
N GLY A 709 23.67 -6.69 40.66
CA GLY A 709 22.85 -6.99 39.48
C GLY A 709 22.00 -8.26 39.60
N ALA A 710 21.35 -8.64 38.50
CA ALA A 710 20.57 -9.86 38.38
C ALA A 710 20.96 -10.66 37.12
N VAL A 711 21.06 -11.98 37.25
CA VAL A 711 21.24 -12.92 36.14
C VAL A 711 19.92 -13.62 35.87
N LEU A 712 19.44 -13.49 34.64
CA LEU A 712 18.22 -14.10 34.14
C LEU A 712 18.58 -15.29 33.24
N THR A 713 17.82 -16.39 33.36
CA THR A 713 17.97 -17.59 32.54
C THR A 713 16.61 -18.17 32.16
N TRP A 714 16.57 -18.84 31.01
CA TRP A 714 15.37 -19.55 30.52
C TRP A 714 15.76 -20.73 29.60
N GLY A 715 14.78 -21.57 29.30
CA GLY A 715 14.82 -22.59 28.25
C GLY A 715 14.42 -22.02 26.89
N ALA A 716 14.95 -22.61 25.82
CA ALA A 716 14.76 -22.10 24.46
C ALA A 716 13.35 -22.39 23.92
N SER A 717 12.76 -21.38 23.29
CA SER A 717 11.52 -21.49 22.52
C SER A 717 11.75 -22.11 21.14
N THR A 718 10.68 -22.66 20.55
CA THR A 718 10.62 -23.14 19.17
C THR A 718 9.59 -22.35 18.37
N ASP A 719 9.81 -22.31 17.07
CA ASP A 719 9.06 -21.51 16.10
C ASP A 719 9.09 -22.23 14.74
N ASP A 720 8.08 -22.06 13.89
CA ASP A 720 8.04 -22.64 12.54
C ASP A 720 8.73 -21.76 11.49
N GLY A 721 8.74 -20.43 11.68
CA GLY A 721 9.52 -19.45 10.92
C GLY A 721 11.04 -19.54 11.15
N GLY A 722 11.50 -20.01 12.31
CA GLY A 722 12.84 -20.54 12.54
C GLY A 722 13.54 -20.06 13.81
N THR A 723 14.47 -19.10 13.69
CA THR A 723 15.31 -18.65 14.83
C THR A 723 14.71 -17.46 15.55
N VAL A 724 14.40 -17.64 16.83
CA VAL A 724 13.86 -16.58 17.69
C VAL A 724 14.94 -15.74 18.38
N SER A 725 14.57 -14.50 18.69
CA SER A 725 15.18 -13.62 19.67
C SER A 725 14.35 -13.64 20.98
N TYR A 726 14.83 -13.00 22.03
CA TYR A 726 14.13 -12.87 23.31
C TYR A 726 14.12 -11.43 23.78
N ASP A 727 12.93 -10.89 24.07
CA ASP A 727 12.76 -9.60 24.73
C ASP A 727 12.67 -9.78 26.24
N VAL A 728 13.60 -9.13 26.94
CA VAL A 728 13.72 -9.14 28.39
C VAL A 728 13.01 -7.92 28.96
N TYR A 729 11.98 -8.16 29.76
CA TYR A 729 11.18 -7.12 30.41
C TYR A 729 11.67 -6.87 31.83
N ARG A 730 11.70 -5.60 32.23
CA ARG A 730 11.84 -5.16 33.61
C ARG A 730 10.71 -4.17 33.93
N ASP A 731 9.95 -4.50 34.97
CA ASP A 731 8.79 -3.80 35.55
C ASP A 731 7.60 -3.56 34.63
N ASP A 732 7.81 -2.78 33.57
CA ASP A 732 6.79 -2.28 32.63
C ASP A 732 7.29 -2.18 31.18
N ARG A 733 8.57 -2.46 30.90
CA ARG A 733 9.17 -2.24 29.57
C ARG A 733 10.24 -3.25 29.20
N VAL A 734 10.49 -3.41 27.90
CA VAL A 734 11.67 -4.13 27.39
C VAL A 734 12.94 -3.32 27.67
N ILE A 735 13.94 -3.95 28.28
CA ILE A 735 15.27 -3.35 28.56
C ILE A 735 16.38 -3.90 27.68
N ALA A 736 16.19 -5.08 27.07
CA ALA A 736 17.13 -5.70 26.16
C ALA A 736 16.46 -6.73 25.24
N SER A 737 17.05 -6.94 24.07
CA SER A 737 16.71 -8.03 23.15
C SER A 737 17.95 -8.87 22.88
N VAL A 738 17.88 -10.19 23.11
CA VAL A 738 19.03 -11.11 23.03
C VAL A 738 18.73 -12.36 22.19
N TRP A 739 19.77 -13.01 21.67
CA TRP A 739 19.67 -14.26 20.91
C TRP A 739 20.02 -15.52 21.73
N GLY A 740 20.59 -15.33 22.92
CA GLY A 740 20.86 -16.41 23.87
C GLY A 740 19.75 -16.54 24.91
N THR A 741 19.77 -17.62 25.69
CA THR A 741 18.76 -17.88 26.73
C THR A 741 19.20 -17.40 28.12
N THR A 742 19.95 -16.30 28.16
CA THR A 742 20.42 -15.66 29.39
C THR A 742 20.70 -14.18 29.15
N PHE A 743 20.48 -13.38 30.20
CA PHE A 743 20.78 -11.96 30.24
C PHE A 743 21.30 -11.57 31.63
N THR A 744 22.09 -10.49 31.71
CA THR A 744 22.58 -9.94 32.98
C THR A 744 22.20 -8.47 33.04
N ASP A 745 21.35 -8.13 33.99
CA ASP A 745 21.08 -6.75 34.40
C ASP A 745 22.20 -6.34 35.36
N PRO A 746 23.07 -5.36 35.03
CA PRO A 746 24.30 -5.12 35.77
C PRO A 746 24.09 -4.40 37.11
N ASP A 747 23.00 -3.64 37.26
CA ASP A 747 22.68 -2.90 38.48
C ASP A 747 21.16 -2.80 38.69
N ILE A 748 20.73 -3.28 39.85
CA ILE A 748 19.35 -3.31 40.35
C ILE A 748 19.26 -2.74 41.78
N ALA A 749 20.34 -2.12 42.27
CA ALA A 749 20.59 -1.98 43.69
C ALA A 749 19.61 -1.04 44.41
N GLY A 750 19.00 -1.54 45.49
CA GLY A 750 18.09 -0.76 46.35
C GLY A 750 16.66 -0.58 45.84
N GLU A 751 16.31 -1.18 44.70
CA GLU A 751 14.96 -1.19 44.15
C GLU A 751 14.39 -2.63 44.07
N ASN A 752 13.06 -2.74 43.98
CA ASN A 752 12.37 -4.01 43.77
C ASN A 752 11.95 -4.08 42.31
N HIS A 753 12.45 -5.06 41.58
CA HIS A 753 12.16 -5.23 40.15
C HIS A 753 11.40 -6.52 39.87
N THR A 754 10.58 -6.48 38.83
CA THR A 754 9.83 -7.62 38.30
C THR A 754 10.31 -7.93 36.88
N TYR A 755 10.67 -9.18 36.61
CA TYR A 755 11.16 -9.58 35.28
C TYR A 755 10.28 -10.65 34.64
N THR A 756 10.20 -10.62 33.31
CA THR A 756 9.78 -11.76 32.48
C THR A 756 10.48 -11.71 31.12
N VAL A 757 10.26 -12.71 30.28
CA VAL A 757 10.87 -12.84 28.95
C VAL A 757 9.85 -13.38 27.93
N ARG A 758 9.86 -12.82 26.72
CA ARG A 758 9.09 -13.32 25.57
C ARG A 758 10.04 -13.72 24.45
N ALA A 759 9.77 -14.82 23.76
CA ALA A 759 10.42 -15.13 22.49
C ALA A 759 9.76 -14.33 21.36
N VAL A 760 10.56 -13.86 20.41
CA VAL A 760 10.09 -13.08 19.26
C VAL A 760 10.77 -13.56 17.99
N ASP A 761 9.98 -13.90 16.99
CA ASP A 761 10.46 -14.41 15.69
C ASP A 761 11.03 -13.28 14.79
N PRO A 762 11.56 -13.60 13.59
CA PRO A 762 12.01 -12.60 12.63
C PRO A 762 10.94 -11.66 12.07
N GLN A 763 9.66 -11.96 12.25
CA GLN A 763 8.51 -11.26 11.67
C GLN A 763 7.84 -10.32 12.68
N GLY A 764 8.09 -10.53 13.97
CA GLY A 764 7.59 -9.72 15.09
C GLY A 764 6.56 -10.43 15.96
N ASN A 765 6.18 -11.68 15.67
CA ASN A 765 5.25 -12.42 16.53
C ASN A 765 5.92 -12.70 17.87
N ARG A 766 5.18 -12.55 18.97
CA ARG A 766 5.69 -12.68 20.34
C ARG A 766 4.98 -13.82 21.06
N SER A 767 5.75 -14.70 21.69
CA SER A 767 5.21 -15.78 22.54
C SER A 767 4.40 -15.23 23.72
N SER A 768 3.63 -16.09 24.39
CA SER A 768 3.29 -15.82 25.79
C SER A 768 4.57 -15.71 26.64
N SER A 769 4.49 -15.09 27.81
CA SER A 769 5.60 -15.04 28.77
C SER A 769 5.33 -15.91 29.99
N PRO A 770 6.36 -16.47 30.64
CA PRO A 770 6.25 -16.97 32.00
C PRO A 770 5.66 -15.93 32.95
N ALA A 771 5.05 -16.43 34.03
CA ALA A 771 4.62 -15.58 35.15
C ALA A 771 5.82 -14.80 35.71
N PRO A 772 5.66 -13.50 36.08
CA PRO A 772 6.81 -12.65 36.35
C PRO A 772 7.49 -12.96 37.68
N VAL A 773 8.82 -12.83 37.71
CA VAL A 773 9.63 -13.08 38.90
C VAL A 773 10.06 -11.75 39.53
N ALA A 774 9.66 -11.53 40.78
CA ALA A 774 10.03 -10.35 41.55
C ALA A 774 11.31 -10.60 42.38
N VAL A 775 12.24 -9.66 42.34
CA VAL A 775 13.49 -9.65 43.11
C VAL A 775 13.68 -8.31 43.82
N ASN A 776 14.48 -8.29 44.88
CA ASN A 776 14.88 -7.07 45.60
C ASN A 776 16.40 -6.94 45.50
N GLY A 777 16.90 -5.76 45.12
CA GLY A 777 18.34 -5.43 45.08
C GLY A 777 18.90 -4.86 46.38
#